data_AF-A0A5D3JTJ9-F1
#
_entry.id   AF-A0A5D3JTJ9-F1
#
_cell.length_a   1.000
_cell.length_b   1.000
_cell.length_c   1.000
_cell.angle_alpha   90.00
_cell.angle_beta   90.00
_cell.angle_gamma   90.00
#
_symmetry.space_group_name_H-M   'P 1'
#
loop_
_entity.id
_entity.type
_entity.pdbx_description
1 polymer ?
#
loop_
_entity_poly.entity_id
_entity_poly.type
_entity_poly.pdbx_seq_one_letter_code
_entity_poly.pdbx_strand_id
1 'polypeptide(L)'
;MTGKRDKGFIYAHFCRADYDLHAGFSPEQKEALSTSHKRSRNYGRSGSLSSLITPLLDIANTSGTGCRLTRTVIMAMLTEMQNVGQPCWNWRKDQWISLFDKYRRGKPLMMAFAYHLGSFTSPLQIPHENTLSLYASAIYGNAIFRDQLNRLSEALISLGYSPQHLRHAVSSPLGLLMLLNDNPRLEEMTTELLWQAQQYHDKRVSRHVGKISHGLAALGIIAKPVRMRNYTEWHEKPVENISPEWVAWCRRWRETSVLRPRTRENQYSFILRCGLWLAKEHPEVKVPTDWSIETCASFIAAVGRMKVDELSLGTEHGLRKSKRSGEPMMPHSRAHFIYSLRRFMSDFELWGWGRLNFSPARHLFTPDTPLFRRGVNPRVIDDPVWLKLIWASLNLRHEDLLSEIHYPLSMLQAMAVIWTHAGLRQNELLRLTTECVTPQSEDIIREDGSVVPAGTLCYLNVPAGKTSKAFVKPVSVIVKKYVDIWLNIRPVDQAKLNDDRTGEKVRYLFQYRGKPAGSDVINRTVIPVLCARAGLPVEDSGGAITSHRGRVSALTALASVPQGMSLYELMQWSGHSSPQSTLHYIRIRPTQLAASFVKADRIAHMISVLVDHDPEAVSPTDPATYYDLGESFCMNPFWSSCPHRMACIGCDFNLLKDSARGLMLESKTSIRRYLEEVPLTPDEKAIVEQDIKKVEQALAKLTGKSGG
;
A
#
# COMPACT_ATOMS: atom_id res chain seq x y z
N MET A 1 33.30 16.96 9.00
CA MET A 1 34.71 17.34 8.87
C MET A 1 35.00 17.74 7.43
N THR A 2 35.58 18.93 7.30
CA THR A 2 36.37 19.47 6.17
C THR A 2 35.73 19.52 4.79
N GLY A 3 35.33 20.74 4.42
CA GLY A 3 34.84 21.10 3.09
C GLY A 3 35.93 21.02 2.05
N LYS A 4 35.66 20.24 1.01
CA LYS A 4 36.13 20.56 -0.34
C LYS A 4 35.13 21.55 -0.92
N ARG A 5 35.53 22.82 -1.03
CA ARG A 5 34.82 23.75 -1.91
C ARG A 5 34.89 23.18 -3.31
N ASP A 6 33.72 22.88 -3.88
CA ASP A 6 33.57 22.57 -5.30
C ASP A 6 34.25 23.68 -6.10
N LYS A 7 35.35 23.34 -6.78
CA LYS A 7 35.80 24.14 -7.92
C LYS A 7 34.76 23.89 -9.02
N GLY A 8 33.64 24.60 -8.96
CA GLY A 8 32.58 24.51 -9.95
C GLY A 8 33.19 24.73 -11.34
N PHE A 9 32.97 23.78 -12.24
CA PHE A 9 33.42 23.91 -13.62
C PHE A 9 32.74 25.15 -14.23
N ILE A 10 33.52 26.17 -14.57
CA ILE A 10 32.98 27.40 -15.16
C ILE A 10 32.69 27.11 -16.63
N TYR A 11 31.41 26.95 -16.96
CA TYR A 11 30.98 26.89 -18.35
C TYR A 11 31.25 28.24 -19.04
N ALA A 12 32.13 28.23 -20.04
CA ALA A 12 32.38 29.34 -20.94
C ALA A 12 31.61 29.10 -22.25
N HIS A 13 30.76 30.06 -22.62
CA HIS A 13 30.02 30.00 -23.87
C HIS A 13 30.98 30.18 -25.06
N PHE A 14 30.73 29.50 -26.17
CA PHE A 14 31.44 29.77 -27.42
C PHE A 14 31.12 31.21 -27.88
N CYS A 15 32.13 32.08 -27.93
CA CYS A 15 31.94 33.46 -28.33
C CYS A 15 32.31 33.62 -29.80
N ARG A 16 31.32 33.96 -30.64
CA ARG A 16 31.53 34.16 -32.08
C ARG A 16 32.44 35.36 -32.38
N ALA A 17 32.49 36.35 -31.48
CA ALA A 17 33.30 37.55 -31.63
C ALA A 17 34.82 37.29 -31.46
N ASP A 18 35.21 36.14 -30.92
CA ASP A 18 36.62 35.77 -30.73
C ASP A 18 37.29 35.34 -32.05
N TYR A 19 36.53 35.23 -33.14
CA TYR A 19 36.99 34.75 -34.44
C TYR A 19 36.70 35.76 -35.55
N ASP A 20 37.65 35.92 -36.46
CA ASP A 20 37.47 36.73 -37.66
C ASP A 20 36.73 35.94 -38.75
N LEU A 21 35.41 36.15 -38.82
CA LEU A 21 34.49 35.40 -39.68
C LEU A 21 34.17 36.19 -40.97
N HIS A 22 35.13 36.23 -41.90
CA HIS A 22 34.96 36.90 -43.18
C HIS A 22 33.78 36.35 -44.03
N ALA A 23 33.18 37.21 -44.86
CA ALA A 23 32.02 36.84 -45.69
C ALA A 23 32.37 35.94 -46.90
N GLY A 24 33.63 35.90 -47.32
CA GLY A 24 34.09 35.16 -48.50
C GLY A 24 35.52 34.65 -48.35
N PHE A 25 36.02 33.97 -49.38
CA PHE A 25 37.37 33.39 -49.39
C PHE A 25 38.39 34.33 -50.02
N SER A 26 39.56 34.45 -49.38
CA SER A 26 40.75 35.06 -49.99
C SER A 26 41.26 34.22 -51.18
N PRO A 27 42.05 34.78 -52.11
CA PRO A 27 42.63 34.03 -53.23
C PRO A 27 43.44 32.82 -52.76
N GLU A 28 44.21 32.99 -51.68
CA GLU A 28 45.01 31.94 -51.05
C GLU A 28 44.14 30.83 -50.44
N GLN A 29 43.00 31.19 -49.84
CA GLN A 29 42.04 30.22 -49.31
C GLN A 29 41.36 29.43 -50.43
N LYS A 30 40.97 30.08 -51.54
CA LYS A 30 40.38 29.40 -52.70
C LYS A 30 41.35 28.38 -53.29
N GLU A 31 42.62 28.75 -53.40
CA GLU A 31 43.64 27.83 -53.90
C GLU A 31 43.90 26.68 -52.93
N ALA A 32 43.97 26.95 -51.62
CA ALA A 32 44.13 25.91 -50.60
C ALA A 32 42.91 24.97 -50.49
N LEU A 33 41.71 25.43 -50.84
CA LEU A 33 40.49 24.61 -50.89
C LEU A 33 40.37 23.76 -52.17
N SER A 34 41.09 24.07 -53.25
CA SER A 34 40.80 23.57 -54.60
C SER A 34 40.87 22.05 -54.78
N THR A 35 41.79 21.36 -54.09
CA THR A 35 41.94 19.90 -54.19
C THR A 35 41.99 19.23 -52.81
N SER A 36 41.62 17.95 -52.76
CA SER A 36 41.66 17.15 -51.52
C SER A 36 43.06 17.14 -50.87
N HIS A 37 44.12 17.05 -51.69
CA HIS A 37 45.49 17.09 -51.22
C HIS A 37 45.87 18.45 -50.61
N LYS A 38 45.50 19.55 -51.27
CA LYS A 38 45.74 20.93 -50.77
C LYS A 38 44.97 21.22 -49.48
N ARG A 39 43.72 20.73 -49.37
CA ARG A 39 42.93 20.79 -48.11
C ARG A 39 43.61 20.05 -46.97
N SER A 40 44.09 18.83 -47.25
CA SER A 40 44.77 18.00 -46.24
C SER A 40 46.11 18.60 -45.80
N ARG A 41 46.87 19.23 -46.73
CA ARG A 41 48.15 19.91 -46.46
C ARG A 41 47.98 21.16 -45.61
N ASN A 42 46.89 21.90 -45.82
CA ASN A 42 46.56 23.11 -45.05
C ASN A 42 45.65 22.82 -43.84
N TYR A 43 45.46 21.55 -43.47
CA TYR A 43 44.70 21.18 -42.28
C TYR A 43 45.51 21.49 -41.02
N GLY A 44 45.15 22.56 -40.31
CA GLY A 44 45.80 22.93 -39.06
C GLY A 44 45.46 24.35 -38.62
N ARG A 45 46.03 24.75 -37.47
CA ARG A 45 45.93 26.13 -36.94
C ARG A 45 46.89 27.10 -37.62
N SER A 46 47.77 26.60 -38.48
CA SER A 46 48.77 27.36 -39.23
C SER A 46 48.57 27.14 -40.74
N GLY A 47 48.66 28.20 -41.53
CA GLY A 47 48.51 28.16 -42.99
C GLY A 47 47.28 28.89 -43.52
N SER A 48 47.06 28.82 -44.83
CA SER A 48 46.05 29.64 -45.53
C SER A 48 44.60 29.35 -45.14
N LEU A 49 44.30 28.18 -44.55
CA LEU A 49 42.95 27.82 -44.08
C LEU A 49 42.76 28.03 -42.57
N SER A 50 43.75 28.57 -41.85
CA SER A 50 43.73 28.68 -40.39
C SER A 50 42.51 29.44 -39.85
N SER A 51 42.12 30.56 -40.46
CA SER A 51 40.94 31.32 -40.04
C SER A 51 39.61 30.58 -40.24
N LEU A 52 39.52 29.68 -41.22
CA LEU A 52 38.33 28.83 -41.43
C LEU A 52 38.29 27.63 -40.48
N ILE A 53 39.46 27.07 -40.15
CA ILE A 53 39.59 25.81 -39.41
C ILE A 53 39.62 26.03 -37.89
N THR A 54 40.21 27.12 -37.41
CA THR A 54 40.36 27.41 -35.97
C THR A 54 39.03 27.35 -35.19
N PRO A 55 37.94 28.03 -35.59
CA PRO A 55 36.66 27.92 -34.88
C PRO A 55 36.09 26.49 -34.89
N LEU A 56 36.28 25.75 -35.99
CA LEU A 56 35.85 24.35 -36.08
C LEU A 56 36.68 23.42 -35.17
N LEU A 57 37.98 23.65 -35.07
CA LEU A 57 38.86 22.89 -34.17
C LEU A 57 38.55 23.18 -32.71
N ASP A 58 38.27 24.43 -32.34
CA ASP A 58 37.97 24.80 -30.97
C ASP A 58 36.65 24.18 -30.48
N ILE A 59 35.59 24.22 -31.30
CA ILE A 59 34.35 23.49 -31.04
C ILE A 59 34.60 21.97 -30.99
N ALA A 60 35.41 21.42 -31.92
CA ALA A 60 35.67 19.99 -31.94
C ALA A 60 36.48 19.51 -30.73
N ASN A 61 37.43 20.31 -30.24
CA ASN A 61 38.25 19.99 -29.08
C ASN A 61 37.41 19.92 -27.79
N THR A 62 36.39 20.76 -27.66
CA THR A 62 35.47 20.71 -26.51
C THR A 62 34.43 19.62 -26.65
N SER A 63 34.03 19.24 -27.87
CA SER A 63 32.95 18.29 -28.16
C SER A 63 33.13 16.87 -27.59
N GLY A 64 34.37 16.46 -27.32
CA GLY A 64 34.72 15.08 -26.94
C GLY A 64 34.76 14.09 -28.11
N THR A 65 34.73 14.58 -29.35
CA THR A 65 34.82 13.75 -30.56
C THR A 65 36.26 13.28 -30.80
N GLY A 66 36.44 12.01 -31.19
CA GLY A 66 37.78 11.46 -31.46
C GLY A 66 38.47 12.10 -32.67
N CYS A 67 39.78 12.29 -32.61
CA CYS A 67 40.57 13.03 -33.61
C CYS A 67 40.36 12.57 -35.05
N ARG A 68 40.18 11.26 -35.29
CA ARG A 68 39.91 10.70 -36.62
C ARG A 68 38.58 11.21 -37.19
N LEU A 69 37.51 11.15 -36.39
CA LEU A 69 36.18 11.60 -36.81
C LEU A 69 36.15 13.12 -36.97
N THR A 70 36.79 13.86 -36.07
CA THR A 70 36.96 15.32 -36.19
C THR A 70 37.60 15.69 -37.52
N ARG A 71 38.72 15.03 -37.88
CA ARG A 71 39.38 15.27 -39.18
C ARG A 71 38.46 14.96 -40.35
N THR A 72 37.77 13.82 -40.33
CA THR A 72 36.82 13.45 -41.40
C THR A 72 35.70 14.48 -41.56
N VAL A 73 35.11 14.93 -40.46
CA VAL A 73 34.01 15.91 -40.46
C VAL A 73 34.49 17.27 -40.96
N ILE A 74 35.63 17.77 -40.47
CA ILE A 74 36.19 19.05 -40.93
C ILE A 74 36.59 18.97 -42.41
N MET A 75 37.16 17.86 -42.88
CA MET A 75 37.47 17.68 -44.30
C MET A 75 36.21 17.65 -45.19
N ALA A 76 35.12 17.08 -44.68
CA ALA A 76 33.81 17.14 -45.35
C ALA A 76 33.28 18.57 -45.41
N MET A 77 33.34 19.32 -44.30
CA MET A 77 33.00 20.74 -44.22
C MET A 77 33.78 21.58 -45.24
N LEU A 78 35.11 21.39 -45.30
CA LEU A 78 35.98 22.13 -46.25
C LEU A 78 35.68 21.78 -47.71
N THR A 79 35.30 20.53 -47.99
CA THR A 79 34.88 20.11 -49.34
C THR A 79 33.56 20.79 -49.72
N GLU A 80 32.62 20.87 -48.78
CA GLU A 80 31.34 21.54 -49.03
C GLU A 80 31.48 23.07 -49.14
N MET A 81 32.38 23.67 -48.36
CA MET A 81 32.75 25.10 -48.46
C MET A 81 33.27 25.44 -49.86
N GLN A 82 34.08 24.55 -50.45
CA GLN A 82 34.54 24.70 -51.83
C GLN A 82 33.37 24.60 -52.83
N ASN A 83 32.50 23.60 -52.67
CA ASN A 83 31.38 23.37 -53.58
C ASN A 83 30.39 24.53 -53.61
N VAL A 84 30.07 25.08 -52.43
CA VAL A 84 29.15 26.21 -52.27
C VAL A 84 29.82 27.55 -52.58
N GLY A 85 31.15 27.62 -52.48
CA GLY A 85 31.92 28.85 -52.70
C GLY A 85 31.81 29.88 -51.58
N GLN A 86 31.31 29.49 -50.40
CA GLN A 86 31.16 30.35 -49.23
C GLN A 86 31.51 29.63 -47.92
N PRO A 87 32.00 30.35 -46.89
CA PRO A 87 32.23 29.79 -45.55
C PRO A 87 30.94 29.25 -44.90
N CYS A 88 31.09 28.31 -43.96
CA CYS A 88 29.95 27.59 -43.38
C CYS A 88 29.00 28.47 -42.54
N TRP A 89 29.49 29.58 -42.02
CA TRP A 89 28.68 30.53 -41.25
C TRP A 89 27.72 31.36 -42.10
N ASN A 90 27.83 31.30 -43.43
CA ASN A 90 26.91 31.94 -44.38
C ASN A 90 25.93 30.95 -45.03
N TRP A 91 25.99 29.66 -44.66
CA TRP A 91 25.12 28.65 -45.24
C TRP A 91 23.68 28.77 -44.75
N ARG A 92 22.74 28.54 -45.68
CA ARG A 92 21.31 28.37 -45.38
C ARG A 92 21.04 27.01 -44.73
N LYS A 93 19.90 26.88 -44.04
CA LYS A 93 19.51 25.65 -43.34
C LYS A 93 19.52 24.40 -44.23
N ASP A 94 19.04 24.51 -45.47
CA ASP A 94 18.93 23.36 -46.40
C ASP A 94 20.30 22.73 -46.71
N GLN A 95 21.36 23.54 -46.77
CA GLN A 95 22.72 23.06 -47.04
C GLN A 95 23.27 22.21 -45.90
N TRP A 96 23.02 22.64 -44.66
CA TRP A 96 23.36 21.85 -43.48
C TRP A 96 22.57 20.53 -43.45
N ILE A 97 21.28 20.55 -43.77
CA ILE A 97 20.44 19.35 -43.82
C ILE A 97 21.00 18.32 -44.82
N SER A 98 21.33 18.76 -46.03
CA SER A 98 21.98 17.92 -47.05
C SER A 98 23.28 17.28 -46.54
N LEU A 99 24.12 18.08 -45.85
CA LEU A 99 25.38 17.60 -45.30
C LEU A 99 25.16 16.56 -44.17
N PHE A 100 24.18 16.79 -43.30
CA PHE A 100 23.85 15.83 -42.23
C PHE A 100 23.47 14.47 -42.80
N ASP A 101 22.66 14.41 -43.85
CA ASP A 101 22.21 13.15 -44.45
C ASP A 101 23.36 12.37 -45.10
N LYS A 102 24.33 13.08 -45.67
CA LYS A 102 25.54 12.50 -46.27
C LYS A 102 26.50 11.93 -45.22
N TYR A 103 26.58 12.53 -44.02
CA TYR A 103 27.57 12.18 -42.99
C TYR A 103 26.94 11.79 -41.64
N ARG A 104 26.11 10.73 -41.62
CA ARG A 104 25.35 10.30 -40.42
C ARG A 104 26.18 10.17 -39.13
N ARG A 105 27.37 9.57 -39.18
CA ARG A 105 28.22 9.37 -37.98
C ARG A 105 28.81 10.66 -37.40
N GLY A 106 28.92 11.72 -38.21
CA GLY A 106 29.46 13.03 -37.81
C GLY A 106 28.39 14.03 -37.40
N LYS A 107 27.10 13.67 -37.48
CA LYS A 107 25.95 14.58 -37.25
C LYS A 107 26.04 15.40 -35.95
N PRO A 108 26.41 14.84 -34.77
CA PRO A 108 26.48 15.63 -33.54
C PRO A 108 27.51 16.76 -33.60
N LEU A 109 28.71 16.49 -34.14
CA LEU A 109 29.76 17.49 -34.29
C LEU A 109 29.39 18.54 -35.35
N MET A 110 28.83 18.11 -36.48
CA MET A 110 28.35 19.03 -37.50
C MET A 110 27.23 19.93 -36.98
N MET A 111 26.33 19.39 -36.13
CA MET A 111 25.28 20.18 -35.49
C MET A 111 25.86 21.23 -34.55
N ALA A 112 26.92 20.90 -33.80
CA ALA A 112 27.61 21.89 -32.97
C ALA A 112 28.19 23.04 -33.81
N PHE A 113 28.75 22.74 -34.99
CA PHE A 113 29.19 23.78 -35.92
C PHE A 113 28.01 24.62 -36.44
N ALA A 114 26.91 23.96 -36.83
CA ALA A 114 25.72 24.62 -37.36
C ALA A 114 25.04 25.54 -36.31
N TYR A 115 25.06 25.12 -35.05
CA TYR A 115 24.49 25.86 -33.92
C TYR A 115 25.34 27.09 -33.55
N HIS A 116 26.67 26.93 -33.44
CA HIS A 116 27.56 28.03 -33.02
C HIS A 116 27.92 29.00 -34.15
N LEU A 117 28.11 28.50 -35.37
CA LEU A 117 28.58 29.29 -36.51
C LEU A 117 27.49 29.52 -37.57
N GLY A 118 26.53 28.62 -37.69
CA GLY A 118 25.50 28.64 -38.74
C GLY A 118 24.22 29.39 -38.35
N SER A 119 23.13 29.06 -39.07
CA SER A 119 21.80 29.68 -38.94
C SER A 119 20.81 28.83 -38.11
N PHE A 120 21.29 27.82 -37.39
CA PHE A 120 20.44 26.95 -36.57
C PHE A 120 20.25 27.53 -35.18
N THR A 121 19.02 27.91 -34.86
CA THR A 121 18.63 28.43 -33.55
C THR A 121 18.25 27.34 -32.56
N SER A 122 17.91 26.13 -33.03
CA SER A 122 17.58 25.02 -32.15
C SER A 122 18.07 23.69 -32.75
N PRO A 123 18.86 22.91 -31.99
CA PRO A 123 19.32 21.59 -32.41
C PRO A 123 18.19 20.58 -32.66
N LEU A 124 17.02 20.79 -32.01
CA LEU A 124 15.86 19.88 -32.01
C LEU A 124 15.02 19.91 -33.29
N GLN A 125 15.36 20.79 -34.24
CA GLN A 125 14.66 20.91 -35.53
C GLN A 125 14.97 19.75 -36.51
N ILE A 126 15.93 18.87 -36.20
CA ILE A 126 16.37 17.79 -37.08
C ILE A 126 16.09 16.42 -36.41
N PRO A 127 15.67 15.40 -37.17
CA PRO A 127 15.51 14.05 -36.62
C PRO A 127 16.78 13.55 -35.92
N HIS A 128 16.67 13.27 -34.63
CA HIS A 128 17.77 12.72 -33.83
C HIS A 128 17.67 11.20 -33.72
N GLU A 129 18.70 10.50 -34.16
CA GLU A 129 18.82 9.04 -33.98
C GLU A 129 19.23 8.72 -32.53
N ASN A 130 18.31 8.79 -31.57
CA ASN A 130 18.45 8.32 -30.16
C ASN A 130 19.75 8.71 -29.41
N THR A 131 20.42 9.80 -29.79
CA THR A 131 21.78 10.17 -29.34
C THR A 131 21.85 11.60 -28.80
N LEU A 132 20.77 12.10 -28.18
CA LEU A 132 20.66 13.48 -27.67
C LEU A 132 21.81 13.87 -26.71
N SER A 133 22.37 12.90 -25.98
CA SER A 133 23.56 13.11 -25.15
C SER A 133 24.80 13.51 -25.96
N LEU A 134 24.99 12.97 -27.16
CA LEU A 134 26.13 13.30 -28.02
C LEU A 134 25.98 14.68 -28.62
N TYR A 135 24.75 15.09 -28.98
CA TYR A 135 24.47 16.44 -29.45
C TYR A 135 24.73 17.48 -28.35
N ALA A 136 24.20 17.26 -27.15
CA ALA A 136 24.46 18.14 -26.00
C ALA A 136 25.96 18.21 -25.66
N SER A 137 26.65 17.06 -25.64
CA SER A 137 28.11 16.99 -25.44
C SER A 137 28.88 17.73 -26.53
N ALA A 138 28.44 17.67 -27.79
CA ALA A 138 29.13 18.34 -28.88
C ALA A 138 28.93 19.85 -28.87
N ILE A 139 27.72 20.32 -28.53
CA ILE A 139 27.36 21.75 -28.51
C ILE A 139 27.93 22.44 -27.28
N TYR A 140 27.68 21.93 -26.08
CA TYR A 140 28.08 22.57 -24.83
C TYR A 140 29.47 22.14 -24.34
N GLY A 141 29.99 21.03 -24.87
CA GLY A 141 31.28 20.47 -24.49
C GLY A 141 31.16 19.22 -23.62
N ASN A 142 32.05 18.26 -23.85
CA ASN A 142 32.09 16.97 -23.17
C ASN A 142 32.48 17.09 -21.69
N ALA A 143 33.33 18.05 -21.34
CA ALA A 143 33.75 18.25 -19.95
C ALA A 143 32.58 18.68 -19.05
N ILE A 144 31.83 19.72 -19.44
CA ILE A 144 30.64 20.17 -18.69
C ILE A 144 29.55 19.12 -18.70
N PHE A 145 29.29 18.46 -19.85
CA PHE A 145 28.29 17.40 -19.93
C PHE A 145 28.59 16.26 -18.95
N ARG A 146 29.84 15.79 -18.90
CA ARG A 146 30.27 14.73 -17.98
C ARG A 146 30.21 15.16 -16.53
N ASP A 147 30.61 16.39 -16.23
CA ASP A 147 30.51 16.96 -14.89
C ASP A 147 29.05 16.96 -14.38
N GLN A 148 28.14 17.56 -15.13
CA GLN A 148 26.72 17.62 -14.77
C GLN A 148 26.08 16.21 -14.71
N LEU A 149 26.45 15.32 -15.63
CA LEU A 149 26.01 13.92 -15.59
C LEU A 149 26.50 13.19 -14.34
N ASN A 150 27.74 13.43 -13.91
CA ASN A 150 28.31 12.84 -12.70
C ASN A 150 27.61 13.39 -11.45
N ARG A 151 27.46 14.72 -11.33
CA ARG A 151 26.73 15.36 -10.22
C ARG A 151 25.32 14.79 -10.07
N LEU A 152 24.58 14.70 -11.18
CA LEU A 152 23.23 14.12 -11.19
C LEU A 152 23.24 12.63 -10.82
N SER A 153 24.20 11.87 -11.33
CA SER A 153 24.30 10.44 -11.05
C SER A 153 24.65 10.16 -9.58
N GLU A 154 25.54 10.94 -8.98
CA GLU A 154 25.91 10.84 -7.56
C GLU A 154 24.72 11.15 -6.66
N ALA A 155 23.97 12.21 -6.95
CA ALA A 155 22.73 12.54 -6.24
C ALA A 155 21.68 11.43 -6.36
N LEU A 156 21.58 10.75 -7.51
CA LEU A 156 20.68 9.60 -7.67
C LEU A 156 21.19 8.37 -6.91
N ILE A 157 22.50 8.12 -6.90
CA ILE A 157 23.08 7.00 -6.16
C ILE A 157 22.85 7.19 -4.65
N SER A 158 23.00 8.41 -4.12
CA SER A 158 22.72 8.70 -2.70
C SER A 158 21.26 8.52 -2.30
N LEU A 159 20.33 8.55 -3.26
CA LEU A 159 18.92 8.18 -3.06
C LEU A 159 18.66 6.67 -3.12
N GLY A 160 19.62 5.85 -3.55
CA GLY A 160 19.48 4.39 -3.71
C GLY A 160 19.22 3.93 -5.16
N TYR A 161 19.59 4.71 -6.17
CA TYR A 161 19.63 4.20 -7.54
C TYR A 161 20.88 3.34 -7.76
N SER A 162 20.74 2.19 -8.41
CA SER A 162 21.89 1.33 -8.73
C SER A 162 22.84 2.08 -9.66
N PRO A 163 24.16 2.13 -9.39
CA PRO A 163 25.14 2.73 -10.30
C PRO A 163 25.19 2.02 -11.66
N GLN A 164 24.86 0.72 -11.68
CA GLN A 164 24.89 -0.11 -12.88
C GLN A 164 23.86 0.43 -13.88
N HIS A 165 24.34 0.83 -15.07
CA HIS A 165 23.57 1.41 -16.17
C HIS A 165 22.89 2.78 -15.91
N LEU A 166 23.01 3.37 -14.71
CA LEU A 166 22.36 4.65 -14.39
C LEU A 166 22.77 5.77 -15.33
N ARG A 167 24.09 5.95 -15.51
CA ARG A 167 24.65 6.99 -16.39
C ARG A 167 24.13 6.88 -17.82
N HIS A 168 24.04 5.66 -18.36
CA HIS A 168 23.48 5.41 -19.68
C HIS A 168 21.97 5.70 -19.75
N ALA A 169 21.24 5.40 -18.68
CA ALA A 169 19.80 5.62 -18.62
C ALA A 169 19.41 7.10 -18.53
N VAL A 170 20.25 7.95 -17.92
CA VAL A 170 19.97 9.38 -17.72
C VAL A 170 20.72 10.29 -18.70
N SER A 171 21.73 9.81 -19.42
CA SER A 171 22.54 10.65 -20.33
C SER A 171 21.72 11.28 -21.46
N SER A 172 20.92 10.49 -22.18
CA SER A 172 20.10 11.00 -23.29
C SER A 172 18.98 11.95 -22.83
N PRO A 173 18.20 11.62 -21.76
CA PRO A 173 17.25 12.56 -21.18
C PRO A 173 17.89 13.86 -20.64
N LEU A 174 19.08 13.78 -20.04
CA LEU A 174 19.83 14.96 -19.62
C LEU A 174 20.23 15.81 -20.83
N GLY A 175 20.71 15.17 -21.90
CA GLY A 175 21.01 15.85 -23.16
C GLY A 175 19.79 16.58 -23.73
N LEU A 176 18.60 15.96 -23.72
CA LEU A 176 17.36 16.62 -24.14
C LEU A 176 17.08 17.88 -23.31
N LEU A 177 17.20 17.79 -21.99
CA LEU A 177 16.93 18.92 -21.09
C LEU A 177 17.89 20.09 -21.35
N MET A 178 19.19 19.81 -21.55
CA MET A 178 20.17 20.84 -21.88
C MET A 178 19.85 21.54 -23.21
N LEU A 179 19.43 20.76 -24.23
CA LEU A 179 19.07 21.30 -25.55
C LEU A 179 17.76 22.10 -25.54
N LEU A 180 16.78 21.70 -24.72
CA LEU A 180 15.53 22.46 -24.55
C LEU A 180 15.75 23.76 -23.76
N ASN A 181 16.67 23.73 -22.79
CA ASN A 181 16.95 24.88 -21.92
C ASN A 181 17.94 25.88 -22.54
N ASP A 182 18.58 25.51 -23.64
CA ASP A 182 19.70 26.23 -24.24
C ASP A 182 20.88 26.51 -23.29
N ASN A 183 21.00 25.71 -22.23
CA ASN A 183 22.00 25.90 -21.18
C ASN A 183 22.33 24.54 -20.52
N PRO A 184 23.63 24.19 -20.39
CA PRO A 184 24.03 22.90 -19.83
C PRO A 184 23.94 22.80 -18.30
N ARG A 185 23.75 23.92 -17.59
CA ARG A 185 23.76 23.93 -16.11
C ARG A 185 22.51 23.29 -15.54
N LEU A 186 22.68 22.40 -14.56
CA LEU A 186 21.54 21.79 -13.87
C LEU A 186 20.73 22.84 -13.10
N GLU A 187 21.37 23.89 -12.59
CA GLU A 187 20.78 24.95 -11.77
C GLU A 187 19.68 25.74 -12.50
N GLU A 188 19.75 25.79 -13.83
CA GLU A 188 18.78 26.49 -14.68
C GLU A 188 17.59 25.61 -15.09
N MET A 189 17.53 24.36 -14.61
CA MET A 189 16.47 23.43 -14.98
C MET A 189 15.21 23.64 -14.13
N THR A 190 14.10 24.01 -14.79
CA THR A 190 12.81 24.27 -14.14
C THR A 190 11.85 23.09 -14.18
N THR A 191 10.75 23.17 -13.40
CA THR A 191 9.69 22.16 -13.43
C THR A 191 8.95 22.12 -14.75
N GLU A 192 8.81 23.27 -15.41
CA GLU A 192 8.13 23.45 -16.69
C GLU A 192 8.92 22.77 -17.81
N LEU A 193 10.25 22.93 -17.80
CA LEU A 193 11.17 22.27 -18.72
C LEU A 193 11.06 20.74 -18.63
N LEU A 194 10.96 20.21 -17.41
CA LEU A 194 10.80 18.77 -17.18
C LEU A 194 9.49 18.23 -17.80
N TRP A 195 8.39 18.98 -17.71
CA TRP A 195 7.13 18.61 -18.36
C TRP A 195 7.23 18.65 -19.89
N GLN A 196 7.87 19.68 -20.45
CA GLN A 196 8.12 19.78 -21.89
C GLN A 196 8.95 18.59 -22.40
N ALA A 197 10.03 18.24 -21.69
CA ALA A 197 10.87 17.10 -22.03
C ALA A 197 10.11 15.76 -21.92
N GLN A 198 9.13 15.65 -21.03
CA GLN A 198 8.29 14.46 -20.91
C GLN A 198 7.35 14.28 -22.11
N GLN A 199 6.81 15.38 -22.65
CA GLN A 199 5.90 15.40 -23.80
C GLN A 199 6.63 15.15 -25.13
N TYR A 200 7.97 15.21 -25.13
CA TYR A 200 8.78 14.89 -26.30
C TYR A 200 8.52 13.45 -26.79
N HIS A 201 8.45 13.27 -28.12
CA HIS A 201 7.95 12.06 -28.77
C HIS A 201 8.73 10.75 -28.49
N ASP A 202 9.85 10.79 -27.76
CA ASP A 202 10.62 9.60 -27.37
C ASP A 202 10.15 9.02 -26.02
N LYS A 203 9.46 7.88 -26.09
CA LYS A 203 9.00 7.09 -24.93
C LYS A 203 10.12 6.69 -23.97
N ARG A 204 11.36 6.49 -24.43
CA ARG A 204 12.50 6.14 -23.56
C ARG A 204 12.93 7.35 -22.74
N VAL A 205 13.00 8.52 -23.35
CA VAL A 205 13.36 9.77 -22.68
C VAL A 205 12.29 10.16 -21.67
N SER A 206 11.03 10.18 -22.08
CA SER A 206 9.86 10.49 -21.24
C SER A 206 9.82 9.67 -19.93
N ARG A 207 10.17 8.38 -19.98
CA ARG A 207 10.24 7.50 -18.79
C ARG A 207 11.34 7.86 -17.80
N HIS A 208 12.42 8.48 -18.27
CA HIS A 208 13.63 8.75 -17.49
C HIS A 208 13.72 10.20 -17.00
N VAL A 209 13.01 11.15 -17.62
CA VAL A 209 12.88 12.52 -17.08
C VAL A 209 12.35 12.48 -15.64
N GLY A 210 11.42 11.57 -15.38
CA GLY A 210 10.91 11.32 -14.04
C GLY A 210 12.00 10.96 -13.04
N LYS A 211 13.09 10.28 -13.43
CA LYS A 211 14.24 9.98 -12.57
C LYS A 211 15.12 11.22 -12.36
N ILE A 212 15.40 11.98 -13.42
CA ILE A 212 16.19 13.23 -13.34
C ILE A 212 15.56 14.20 -12.34
N SER A 213 14.22 14.32 -12.32
CA SER A 213 13.53 15.16 -11.33
C SER A 213 13.82 14.78 -9.86
N HIS A 214 14.11 13.51 -9.54
CA HIS A 214 14.53 13.11 -8.18
C HIS A 214 15.94 13.60 -7.88
N GLY A 215 16.85 13.50 -8.85
CA GLY A 215 18.22 14.00 -8.70
C GLY A 215 18.26 15.52 -8.53
N LEU A 216 17.52 16.26 -9.35
CA LEU A 216 17.42 17.73 -9.23
C LEU A 216 16.83 18.16 -7.89
N ALA A 217 15.82 17.44 -7.38
CA ALA A 217 15.24 17.73 -6.07
C ALA A 217 16.22 17.42 -4.92
N ALA A 218 16.99 16.34 -5.03
CA ALA A 218 18.03 16.01 -4.04
C ALA A 218 19.19 17.02 -4.04
N LEU A 219 19.51 17.58 -5.21
CA LEU A 219 20.47 18.69 -5.34
C LEU A 219 19.92 20.04 -4.86
N GLY A 220 18.63 20.13 -4.50
CA GLY A 220 17.99 21.37 -4.05
C GLY A 220 17.66 22.37 -5.17
N ILE A 221 17.78 21.96 -6.44
CA ILE A 221 17.51 22.80 -7.61
C ILE A 221 16.00 23.02 -7.79
N ILE A 222 15.20 21.97 -7.59
CA ILE A 222 13.74 22.06 -7.60
C ILE A 222 13.18 21.70 -6.22
N ALA A 223 12.08 22.35 -5.83
CA ALA A 223 11.50 22.16 -4.49
C ALA A 223 10.99 20.73 -4.23
N LYS A 224 10.50 20.04 -5.27
CA LYS A 224 9.98 18.67 -5.18
C LYS A 224 10.13 17.93 -6.51
N PRO A 225 10.35 16.61 -6.50
CA PRO A 225 10.41 15.84 -7.73
C PRO A 225 9.05 15.81 -8.43
N VAL A 226 9.07 15.83 -9.76
CA VAL A 226 7.85 15.82 -10.59
C VAL A 226 7.29 14.40 -10.70
N ARG A 227 5.99 14.25 -10.43
CA ARG A 227 5.31 12.95 -10.42
C ARG A 227 4.82 12.57 -11.83
N MET A 228 5.74 12.14 -12.67
CA MET A 228 5.52 11.91 -14.11
C MET A 228 4.71 10.63 -14.49
N ARG A 229 3.97 10.01 -13.56
CA ARG A 229 3.06 8.89 -13.86
C ARG A 229 1.63 9.42 -13.97
N ASN A 230 1.15 9.68 -15.19
CA ASN A 230 -0.24 9.83 -15.65
C ASN A 230 -1.30 10.21 -14.59
N TYR A 231 -1.06 11.25 -13.83
CA TYR A 231 -2.08 11.94 -13.03
C TYR A 231 -1.68 13.40 -13.03
N THR A 232 -1.72 14.02 -14.21
CA THR A 232 -1.65 15.47 -14.33
C THR A 232 -2.98 16.10 -13.96
N GLU A 233 -4.12 15.45 -14.23
CA GLU A 233 -5.42 15.98 -13.86
C GLU A 233 -6.45 14.87 -13.70
N TRP A 234 -7.52 15.19 -12.97
CA TRP A 234 -8.72 14.38 -12.99
C TRP A 234 -9.42 14.60 -14.32
N HIS A 235 -9.57 13.55 -15.13
CA HIS A 235 -10.44 13.58 -16.31
C HIS A 235 -11.89 13.67 -15.86
N GLU A 236 -12.62 14.70 -16.30
CA GLU A 236 -14.05 14.76 -16.01
C GLU A 236 -14.75 13.49 -16.52
N LYS A 237 -15.73 13.00 -15.75
CA LYS A 237 -16.53 11.87 -16.22
C LYS A 237 -17.49 12.38 -17.29
N PRO A 238 -17.81 11.56 -18.31
CA PRO A 238 -18.87 11.86 -19.25
C PRO A 238 -20.20 12.06 -18.50
N VAL A 239 -20.96 13.09 -18.89
CA VAL A 239 -22.20 13.52 -18.22
C VAL A 239 -23.38 13.69 -19.20
N GLU A 240 -23.24 13.24 -20.45
CA GLU A 240 -24.15 13.54 -21.57
C GLU A 240 -25.58 13.05 -21.32
N ASN A 241 -25.76 12.01 -20.49
CA ASN A 241 -27.06 11.41 -20.17
C ASN A 241 -27.54 11.72 -18.74
N ILE A 242 -27.09 12.83 -18.15
CA ILE A 242 -27.46 13.26 -16.80
C ILE A 242 -27.98 14.70 -16.87
N SER A 243 -28.99 15.04 -16.05
CA SER A 243 -29.45 16.42 -15.90
C SER A 243 -28.26 17.35 -15.57
N PRO A 244 -28.07 18.45 -16.33
CA PRO A 244 -27.03 19.43 -16.05
C PRO A 244 -27.10 20.02 -14.64
N GLU A 245 -28.32 20.21 -14.11
CA GLU A 245 -28.57 20.70 -12.76
C GLU A 245 -28.05 19.72 -11.70
N TRP A 246 -28.31 18.41 -11.87
CA TRP A 246 -27.77 17.39 -10.98
C TRP A 246 -26.24 17.34 -11.01
N VAL A 247 -25.65 17.44 -12.21
CA VAL A 247 -24.20 17.46 -12.40
C VAL A 247 -23.56 18.65 -11.68
N ALA A 248 -24.18 19.84 -11.78
CA ALA A 248 -23.70 21.03 -11.08
C ALA A 248 -23.66 20.82 -9.56
N TRP A 249 -24.70 20.22 -8.96
CA TRP A 249 -24.71 19.91 -7.54
C TRP A 249 -23.66 18.85 -7.15
N CYS A 250 -23.47 17.82 -7.97
CA CYS A 250 -22.43 16.82 -7.76
C CYS A 250 -21.03 17.44 -7.77
N ARG A 251 -20.76 18.34 -8.73
CA ARG A 251 -19.48 19.07 -8.85
C ARG A 251 -19.26 19.99 -7.65
N ARG A 252 -20.27 20.77 -7.29
CA ARG A 252 -20.24 21.64 -6.09
C ARG A 252 -19.94 20.85 -4.82
N TRP A 253 -20.57 19.69 -4.64
CA TRP A 253 -20.27 18.79 -3.50
C TRP A 253 -18.83 18.29 -3.52
N ARG A 254 -18.32 17.89 -4.70
CA ARG A 254 -16.92 17.47 -4.84
C ARG A 254 -15.93 18.58 -4.50
N GLU A 255 -16.20 19.81 -4.90
CA GLU A 255 -15.32 20.96 -4.64
C GLU A 255 -15.34 21.37 -3.16
N THR A 256 -16.50 21.27 -2.52
CA THR A 256 -16.69 21.66 -1.11
C THR A 256 -16.25 20.56 -0.13
N SER A 257 -16.37 19.29 -0.51
CA SER A 257 -16.14 18.16 0.40
C SER A 257 -14.67 18.07 0.85
N VAL A 258 -14.49 18.08 2.17
CA VAL A 258 -13.21 17.88 2.87
C VAL A 258 -12.80 16.41 2.99
N LEU A 259 -13.51 15.50 2.30
CA LEU A 259 -13.14 14.11 2.22
C LEU A 259 -11.78 13.92 1.53
N ARG A 260 -11.07 12.86 1.93
CA ARG A 260 -9.82 12.48 1.28
C ARG A 260 -10.02 12.30 -0.22
N PRO A 261 -9.06 12.70 -1.08
CA PRO A 261 -9.22 12.73 -2.53
C PRO A 261 -9.83 11.43 -3.07
N ARG A 262 -9.22 10.27 -2.80
CA ARG A 262 -9.73 8.98 -3.30
C ARG A 262 -11.13 8.64 -2.81
N THR A 263 -11.48 8.97 -1.58
CA THR A 263 -12.82 8.71 -1.03
C THR A 263 -13.85 9.64 -1.64
N ARG A 264 -13.49 10.93 -1.79
CA ARG A 264 -14.29 11.95 -2.44
C ARG A 264 -14.57 11.59 -3.90
N GLU A 265 -13.55 11.21 -4.66
CA GLU A 265 -13.71 10.82 -6.07
C GLU A 265 -14.56 9.54 -6.23
N ASN A 266 -14.38 8.56 -5.34
CA ASN A 266 -15.22 7.36 -5.35
C ASN A 266 -16.69 7.69 -5.08
N GLN A 267 -16.97 8.51 -4.06
CA GLN A 267 -18.34 8.90 -3.73
C GLN A 267 -18.95 9.79 -4.80
N TYR A 268 -18.23 10.80 -5.30
CA TYR A 268 -18.60 11.63 -6.44
C TYR A 268 -19.00 10.77 -7.64
N SER A 269 -18.22 9.73 -7.95
CA SER A 269 -18.59 8.78 -9.00
C SER A 269 -19.91 8.06 -8.74
N PHE A 270 -20.23 7.69 -7.50
CA PHE A 270 -21.49 7.02 -7.18
C PHE A 270 -22.68 7.97 -7.26
N ILE A 271 -22.50 9.22 -6.79
CA ILE A 271 -23.55 10.25 -6.81
C ILE A 271 -23.86 10.66 -8.27
N LEU A 272 -22.83 10.81 -9.12
CA LEU A 272 -23.04 11.04 -10.55
C LEU A 272 -23.78 9.88 -11.23
N ARG A 273 -23.44 8.64 -10.90
CA ARG A 273 -24.13 7.45 -11.45
C ARG A 273 -25.59 7.39 -11.05
N CYS A 274 -25.96 7.92 -9.88
CA CYS A 274 -27.35 8.08 -9.49
C CYS A 274 -28.10 8.99 -10.48
N GLY A 275 -27.43 10.00 -11.04
CA GLY A 275 -27.97 10.86 -12.09
C GLY A 275 -28.37 10.11 -13.37
N LEU A 276 -27.67 9.04 -13.74
CA LEU A 276 -28.07 8.18 -14.87
C LEU A 276 -29.37 7.42 -14.58
N TRP A 277 -29.54 6.98 -13.33
CA TRP A 277 -30.76 6.32 -12.89
C TRP A 277 -31.93 7.31 -12.84
N LEU A 278 -31.71 8.52 -12.31
CA LEU A 278 -32.70 9.59 -12.34
C LEU A 278 -33.14 9.91 -13.77
N ALA A 279 -32.21 10.12 -14.69
CA ALA A 279 -32.54 10.41 -16.09
C ALA A 279 -33.41 9.32 -16.77
N LYS A 280 -33.30 8.06 -16.32
CA LYS A 280 -34.05 6.93 -16.89
C LYS A 280 -35.41 6.70 -16.23
N GLU A 281 -35.47 6.74 -14.91
CA GLU A 281 -36.66 6.30 -14.13
C GLU A 281 -37.42 7.48 -13.50
N HIS A 282 -36.77 8.62 -13.30
CA HIS A 282 -37.31 9.81 -12.64
C HIS A 282 -36.79 11.12 -13.30
N PRO A 283 -37.02 11.34 -14.62
CA PRO A 283 -36.48 12.49 -15.35
C PRO A 283 -36.99 13.85 -14.82
N GLU A 284 -38.09 13.85 -14.06
CA GLU A 284 -38.62 15.00 -13.34
C GLU A 284 -37.72 15.48 -12.18
N VAL A 285 -36.88 14.60 -11.62
CA VAL A 285 -36.00 14.89 -10.49
C VAL A 285 -34.64 15.36 -11.01
N LYS A 286 -34.39 16.67 -10.95
CA LYS A 286 -33.17 17.31 -11.50
C LYS A 286 -32.26 17.87 -10.41
N VAL A 287 -32.81 18.25 -9.26
CA VAL A 287 -32.05 18.79 -8.13
C VAL A 287 -32.32 18.01 -6.83
N PRO A 288 -31.45 18.12 -5.80
CA PRO A 288 -31.65 17.40 -4.54
C PRO A 288 -33.00 17.68 -3.84
N THR A 289 -33.56 18.87 -4.01
CA THR A 289 -34.85 19.25 -3.41
C THR A 289 -36.06 18.60 -4.05
N ASP A 290 -35.93 18.09 -5.28
CA ASP A 290 -37.00 17.39 -6.00
C ASP A 290 -37.22 15.97 -5.47
N TRP A 291 -36.25 15.44 -4.71
CA TRP A 291 -36.35 14.09 -4.16
C TRP A 291 -37.44 14.00 -3.09
N SER A 292 -38.27 12.96 -3.22
CA SER A 292 -39.29 12.60 -2.24
C SER A 292 -38.93 11.31 -1.48
N ILE A 293 -39.79 10.94 -0.52
CA ILE A 293 -39.67 9.68 0.22
C ILE A 293 -39.83 8.50 -0.75
N GLU A 294 -40.72 8.61 -1.73
CA GLU A 294 -40.98 7.62 -2.78
C GLU A 294 -39.75 7.43 -3.68
N THR A 295 -39.09 8.52 -4.10
CA THR A 295 -37.85 8.46 -4.88
C THR A 295 -36.75 7.74 -4.11
N CYS A 296 -36.64 7.98 -2.79
CA CYS A 296 -35.69 7.27 -1.93
C CYS A 296 -35.95 5.75 -1.90
N ALA A 297 -37.21 5.34 -1.71
CA ALA A 297 -37.60 3.93 -1.71
C ALA A 297 -37.36 3.27 -3.07
N SER A 298 -37.72 3.96 -4.16
CA SER A 298 -37.46 3.54 -5.55
C SER A 298 -35.97 3.32 -5.80
N PHE A 299 -35.12 4.25 -5.35
CA PHE A 299 -33.66 4.12 -5.49
C PHE A 299 -33.10 2.92 -4.74
N ILE A 300 -33.50 2.69 -3.48
CA ILE A 300 -33.06 1.53 -2.71
C ILE A 300 -33.46 0.22 -3.42
N ALA A 301 -34.69 0.15 -3.93
CA ALA A 301 -35.17 -1.01 -4.68
C ALA A 301 -34.40 -1.23 -5.99
N ALA A 302 -34.07 -0.15 -6.71
CA ALA A 302 -33.25 -0.19 -7.91
C ALA A 302 -31.84 -0.71 -7.61
N VAL A 303 -31.17 -0.19 -6.58
CA VAL A 303 -29.84 -0.66 -6.13
C VAL A 303 -29.88 -2.13 -5.70
N GLY A 304 -30.98 -2.59 -5.10
CA GLY A 304 -31.18 -4.01 -4.76
C GLY A 304 -31.14 -4.93 -5.99
N ARG A 305 -31.76 -4.49 -7.09
CA ARG A 305 -31.88 -5.24 -8.36
C ARG A 305 -30.75 -5.00 -9.35
N MET A 306 -29.92 -3.99 -9.10
CA MET A 306 -28.87 -3.54 -10.00
C MET A 306 -27.80 -4.60 -10.30
N LYS A 307 -27.41 -4.66 -11.57
CA LYS A 307 -26.31 -5.47 -12.10
C LYS A 307 -25.01 -4.65 -12.17
N VAL A 308 -23.88 -5.36 -12.16
CA VAL A 308 -22.57 -4.73 -12.33
C VAL A 308 -22.51 -4.03 -13.70
N ASP A 309 -22.01 -2.79 -13.69
CA ASP A 309 -21.86 -1.88 -14.83
C ASP A 309 -23.14 -1.31 -15.44
N GLU A 310 -24.31 -1.60 -14.87
CA GLU A 310 -25.61 -1.08 -15.35
C GLU A 310 -25.68 0.46 -15.31
N LEU A 311 -25.13 1.09 -14.26
CA LEU A 311 -24.94 2.54 -14.16
C LEU A 311 -23.46 2.92 -14.32
N SER A 312 -22.76 2.37 -15.32
CA SER A 312 -21.37 2.75 -15.56
C SER A 312 -21.28 4.07 -16.33
N LEU A 313 -20.51 5.02 -15.79
CA LEU A 313 -20.09 6.21 -16.55
C LEU A 313 -18.97 5.79 -17.49
N GLY A 314 -19.03 6.22 -18.75
CA GLY A 314 -17.95 6.02 -19.72
C GLY A 314 -16.63 6.67 -19.27
N THR A 315 -15.60 6.55 -20.10
CA THR A 315 -14.37 7.34 -20.00
C THR A 315 -13.98 7.83 -21.40
N GLU A 316 -13.12 8.83 -21.51
CA GLU A 316 -12.54 9.28 -22.79
C GLU A 316 -11.85 8.13 -23.57
N HIS A 317 -11.47 7.05 -22.88
CA HIS A 317 -10.87 5.84 -23.45
C HIS A 317 -11.88 4.67 -23.61
N GLY A 318 -13.19 4.96 -23.57
CA GLY A 318 -14.28 3.98 -23.72
C GLY A 318 -14.88 3.47 -22.41
N LEU A 319 -15.89 2.58 -22.49
CA LEU A 319 -16.47 1.93 -21.31
C LEU A 319 -15.59 0.76 -20.85
N ARG A 320 -15.00 0.89 -19.66
CA ARG A 320 -14.32 -0.24 -19.02
C ARG A 320 -15.37 -1.20 -18.45
N LYS A 321 -15.59 -2.32 -19.13
CA LYS A 321 -16.45 -3.41 -18.64
C LYS A 321 -15.71 -4.28 -17.63
N SER A 322 -16.37 -4.56 -16.51
CA SER A 322 -15.97 -5.55 -15.52
C SER A 322 -16.13 -6.96 -16.07
N LYS A 323 -15.32 -7.91 -15.59
CA LYS A 323 -15.51 -9.34 -15.86
C LYS A 323 -16.86 -9.86 -15.38
N ARG A 324 -17.44 -9.21 -14.36
CA ARG A 324 -18.74 -9.55 -13.76
C ARG A 324 -19.90 -8.74 -14.34
N SER A 325 -19.69 -8.03 -15.46
CA SER A 325 -20.73 -7.21 -16.09
C SER A 325 -22.01 -8.03 -16.30
N GLY A 326 -23.15 -7.50 -15.90
CA GLY A 326 -24.45 -8.20 -15.99
C GLY A 326 -24.77 -9.16 -14.83
N GLU A 327 -23.82 -9.47 -13.96
CA GLU A 327 -24.09 -10.20 -12.72
C GLU A 327 -24.69 -9.28 -11.63
N PRO A 328 -25.43 -9.82 -10.64
CA PRO A 328 -25.87 -9.05 -9.49
C PRO A 328 -24.72 -8.43 -8.69
N MET A 329 -24.93 -7.19 -8.23
CA MET A 329 -23.98 -6.50 -7.37
C MET A 329 -23.75 -7.20 -6.03
N MET A 330 -22.54 -7.05 -5.48
CA MET A 330 -22.24 -7.52 -4.13
C MET A 330 -22.92 -6.65 -3.06
N PRO A 331 -23.30 -7.22 -1.90
CA PRO A 331 -23.95 -6.47 -0.82
C PRO A 331 -23.23 -5.19 -0.41
N HIS A 332 -21.90 -5.25 -0.22
CA HIS A 332 -21.09 -4.10 0.15
C HIS A 332 -21.11 -2.99 -0.92
N SER A 333 -21.13 -3.34 -2.22
CA SER A 333 -21.21 -2.36 -3.30
C SER A 333 -22.58 -1.66 -3.29
N ARG A 334 -23.67 -2.41 -3.06
CA ARG A 334 -25.03 -1.85 -2.92
C ARG A 334 -25.11 -0.89 -1.73
N ALA A 335 -24.62 -1.31 -0.57
CA ALA A 335 -24.55 -0.47 0.63
C ALA A 335 -23.75 0.82 0.38
N HIS A 336 -22.68 0.76 -0.40
CA HIS A 336 -21.86 1.94 -0.75
C HIS A 336 -22.58 2.95 -1.65
N PHE A 337 -23.43 2.51 -2.58
CA PHE A 337 -24.26 3.43 -3.37
C PHE A 337 -25.19 4.24 -2.45
N ILE A 338 -25.93 3.53 -1.59
CA ILE A 338 -26.85 4.15 -0.64
C ILE A 338 -26.09 5.08 0.32
N TYR A 339 -24.95 4.64 0.85
CA TYR A 339 -24.14 5.46 1.76
C TYR A 339 -23.64 6.74 1.07
N SER A 340 -23.17 6.65 -0.18
CA SER A 340 -22.64 7.82 -0.90
C SER A 340 -23.74 8.84 -1.17
N LEU A 341 -24.93 8.39 -1.59
CA LEU A 341 -26.08 9.25 -1.80
C LEU A 341 -26.60 9.87 -0.48
N ARG A 342 -26.75 9.06 0.57
CA ARG A 342 -27.17 9.54 1.90
C ARG A 342 -26.26 10.65 2.39
N ARG A 343 -24.95 10.47 2.24
CA ARG A 343 -23.97 11.47 2.66
C ARG A 343 -24.09 12.74 1.83
N PHE A 344 -24.18 12.63 0.51
CA PHE A 344 -24.40 13.77 -0.37
C PHE A 344 -25.63 14.60 0.04
N MET A 345 -26.76 13.92 0.29
CA MET A 345 -27.99 14.57 0.73
C MET A 345 -27.87 15.18 2.13
N SER A 346 -27.18 14.50 3.05
CA SER A 346 -26.93 15.05 4.39
C SER A 346 -26.02 16.28 4.34
N ASP A 347 -24.96 16.22 3.54
CA ASP A 347 -24.02 17.34 3.35
C ASP A 347 -24.72 18.52 2.67
N PHE A 348 -25.62 18.27 1.70
CA PHE A 348 -26.43 19.31 1.04
C PHE A 348 -27.26 20.12 2.04
N GLU A 349 -27.98 19.46 2.95
CA GLU A 349 -28.79 20.12 3.97
C GLU A 349 -27.92 20.77 5.06
N LEU A 350 -26.88 20.08 5.53
CA LEU A 350 -25.94 20.59 6.55
C LEU A 350 -25.17 21.85 6.10
N TRP A 351 -24.86 21.95 4.80
CA TRP A 351 -24.19 23.12 4.25
C TRP A 351 -25.16 24.25 3.86
N GLY A 352 -26.46 24.10 4.18
CA GLY A 352 -27.47 25.12 3.95
C GLY A 352 -27.77 25.39 2.47
N TRP A 353 -27.54 24.40 1.59
CA TRP A 353 -27.78 24.56 0.15
C TRP A 353 -29.25 24.47 -0.24
N GLY A 354 -30.08 23.94 0.66
CA GLY A 354 -31.52 23.85 0.54
C GLY A 354 -32.09 22.95 1.62
N ARG A 355 -33.42 22.83 1.66
CA ARG A 355 -34.13 21.96 2.58
C ARG A 355 -34.68 20.75 1.83
N LEU A 356 -34.40 19.54 2.33
CA LEU A 356 -34.89 18.31 1.71
C LEU A 356 -36.31 17.99 2.20
N ASN A 357 -37.11 17.36 1.33
CA ASN A 357 -38.46 16.89 1.67
C ASN A 357 -38.47 15.56 2.43
N PHE A 358 -37.29 15.01 2.73
CA PHE A 358 -37.12 13.74 3.43
C PHE A 358 -35.89 13.82 4.34
N SER A 359 -35.84 12.96 5.36
CA SER A 359 -34.63 12.77 6.18
C SER A 359 -33.68 11.77 5.52
N PRO A 360 -32.44 12.14 5.14
CA PRO A 360 -31.47 11.21 4.55
C PRO A 360 -31.14 10.03 5.47
N ALA A 361 -30.99 10.27 6.77
CA ALA A 361 -30.64 9.23 7.73
C ALA A 361 -31.69 8.13 7.83
N ARG A 362 -32.99 8.50 7.74
CA ARG A 362 -34.12 7.57 7.85
C ARG A 362 -34.48 6.94 6.50
N HIS A 363 -34.68 7.74 5.47
CA HIS A 363 -35.26 7.28 4.20
C HIS A 363 -34.22 6.73 3.22
N LEU A 364 -32.93 7.10 3.36
CA LEU A 364 -31.83 6.47 2.64
C LEU A 364 -31.06 5.49 3.54
N PHE A 365 -31.72 4.86 4.51
CA PHE A 365 -31.11 3.84 5.36
C PHE A 365 -30.70 2.61 4.53
N THR A 366 -29.59 1.96 4.89
CA THR A 366 -29.14 0.73 4.20
C THR A 366 -29.90 -0.46 4.80
N PRO A 367 -30.76 -1.15 4.04
CA PRO A 367 -31.58 -2.23 4.58
C PRO A 367 -30.76 -3.29 5.30
N ASP A 368 -31.29 -3.81 6.41
CA ASP A 368 -30.65 -4.88 7.19
C ASP A 368 -31.05 -6.25 6.65
N THR A 369 -30.68 -6.51 5.39
CA THR A 369 -30.98 -7.78 4.70
C THR A 369 -29.69 -8.39 4.14
N PRO A 370 -29.65 -9.72 3.92
CA PRO A 370 -28.50 -10.39 3.30
C PRO A 370 -28.10 -9.81 1.93
N LEU A 371 -29.05 -9.15 1.26
CA LEU A 371 -28.85 -8.49 -0.03
C LEU A 371 -27.93 -7.27 0.04
N PHE A 372 -27.98 -6.53 1.16
CA PHE A 372 -27.23 -5.28 1.40
C PHE A 372 -26.11 -5.45 2.43
N ARG A 373 -26.23 -6.42 3.33
CA ARG A 373 -25.22 -6.72 4.34
C ARG A 373 -24.82 -8.19 4.25
N ARG A 374 -23.52 -8.42 4.07
CA ARG A 374 -22.95 -9.76 4.23
C ARG A 374 -22.55 -9.90 5.69
N GLY A 375 -22.93 -11.01 6.31
CA GLY A 375 -22.41 -11.41 7.61
C GLY A 375 -20.88 -11.38 7.62
N VAL A 376 -20.34 -11.19 8.80
CA VAL A 376 -18.91 -11.13 9.06
C VAL A 376 -18.31 -12.50 8.76
N ASN A 377 -17.46 -12.60 7.74
CA ASN A 377 -16.69 -13.81 7.49
C ASN A 377 -15.20 -13.45 7.40
N PRO A 378 -14.47 -13.50 8.53
CA PRO A 378 -13.03 -13.28 8.54
C PRO A 378 -12.36 -14.39 7.71
N ARG A 379 -11.85 -14.01 6.54
CA ARG A 379 -11.15 -14.93 5.64
C ARG A 379 -9.72 -15.15 6.12
N VAL A 380 -9.58 -15.92 7.19
CA VAL A 380 -8.29 -16.38 7.73
C VAL A 380 -7.56 -17.19 6.64
N ILE A 381 -6.24 -17.01 6.55
CA ILE A 381 -5.33 -17.88 5.78
C ILE A 381 -5.18 -19.20 6.54
N ASP A 382 -5.25 -20.33 5.85
CA ASP A 382 -5.12 -21.66 6.45
C ASP A 382 -3.86 -21.76 7.33
N ASP A 383 -3.97 -22.32 8.54
CA ASP A 383 -2.86 -22.31 9.51
C ASP A 383 -1.55 -22.89 8.97
N PRO A 384 -1.54 -24.04 8.25
CA PRO A 384 -0.29 -24.58 7.69
C PRO A 384 0.35 -23.62 6.69
N VAL A 385 -0.48 -22.90 5.92
CA VAL A 385 -0.04 -21.88 4.97
C VAL A 385 0.51 -20.67 5.73
N TRP A 386 -0.20 -20.19 6.75
CA TRP A 386 0.23 -19.04 7.55
C TRP A 386 1.55 -19.29 8.29
N LEU A 387 1.73 -20.46 8.91
CA LEU A 387 2.98 -20.86 9.58
C LEU A 387 4.16 -20.93 8.60
N LYS A 388 3.95 -21.49 7.41
CA LYS A 388 4.96 -21.51 6.35
C LYS A 388 5.31 -20.11 5.85
N LEU A 389 4.35 -19.18 5.79
CA LEU A 389 4.60 -17.77 5.44
C LEU A 389 5.40 -17.04 6.54
N ILE A 390 5.12 -17.31 7.82
CA ILE A 390 5.94 -16.81 8.93
C ILE A 390 7.38 -17.32 8.79
N TRP A 391 7.57 -18.62 8.58
CA TRP A 391 8.88 -19.21 8.36
C TRP A 391 9.59 -18.57 7.15
N ALA A 392 8.89 -18.42 6.02
CA ALA A 392 9.46 -17.80 4.82
C ALA A 392 9.88 -16.35 5.07
N SER A 393 9.12 -15.59 5.87
CA SER A 393 9.45 -14.18 6.18
C SER A 393 10.78 -14.02 6.91
N LEU A 394 11.17 -15.01 7.71
CA LEU A 394 12.45 -15.06 8.42
C LEU A 394 13.60 -15.61 7.56
N ASN A 395 13.28 -16.28 6.45
CA ASN A 395 14.23 -17.05 5.62
C ASN A 395 14.33 -16.56 4.17
N LEU A 396 13.89 -15.33 3.88
CA LEU A 396 14.05 -14.71 2.56
C LEU A 396 15.53 -14.46 2.24
N ARG A 397 15.91 -14.78 1.01
CA ARG A 397 17.26 -14.64 0.45
C ARG A 397 17.24 -13.80 -0.83
N HIS A 398 18.42 -13.43 -1.30
CA HIS A 398 18.57 -12.62 -2.53
C HIS A 398 18.05 -13.34 -3.77
N GLU A 399 18.19 -14.66 -3.84
CA GLU A 399 17.68 -15.52 -4.91
C GLU A 399 16.14 -15.51 -5.04
N ASP A 400 15.42 -15.16 -3.97
CA ASP A 400 13.95 -15.16 -3.95
C ASP A 400 13.35 -13.88 -4.59
N LEU A 401 14.19 -12.91 -4.96
CA LEU A 401 13.74 -11.63 -5.52
C LEU A 401 13.23 -11.82 -6.95
N LEU A 402 11.93 -11.58 -7.17
CA LEU A 402 11.31 -11.58 -8.51
C LEU A 402 11.90 -10.52 -9.46
N SER A 403 12.51 -9.46 -8.91
CA SER A 403 13.17 -8.40 -9.68
C SER A 403 14.11 -7.60 -8.78
N GLU A 404 15.39 -7.54 -9.14
CA GLU A 404 16.40 -6.70 -8.45
C GLU A 404 16.18 -5.20 -8.65
N ILE A 405 15.27 -4.82 -9.55
CA ILE A 405 15.14 -3.44 -10.02
C ILE A 405 14.39 -2.56 -9.02
N HIS A 406 13.50 -3.12 -8.19
CA HIS A 406 12.48 -2.33 -7.49
C HIS A 406 12.81 -1.96 -6.04
N TYR A 407 13.13 -2.93 -5.18
CA TYR A 407 13.44 -2.70 -3.76
C TYR A 407 14.56 -3.67 -3.29
N PRO A 408 15.42 -3.25 -2.35
CA PRO A 408 16.48 -4.12 -1.82
C PRO A 408 15.91 -5.22 -0.91
N LEU A 409 16.67 -6.31 -0.76
CA LEU A 409 16.26 -7.49 0.02
C LEU A 409 15.87 -7.14 1.46
N SER A 410 16.70 -6.37 2.18
CA SER A 410 16.45 -6.02 3.58
C SER A 410 15.15 -5.23 3.78
N MET A 411 14.80 -4.37 2.83
CA MET A 411 13.54 -3.64 2.84
C MET A 411 12.34 -4.60 2.71
N LEU A 412 12.43 -5.59 1.81
CA LEU A 412 11.38 -6.61 1.65
C LEU A 412 11.30 -7.57 2.84
N GLN A 413 12.44 -7.95 3.43
CA GLN A 413 12.49 -8.73 4.67
C GLN A 413 11.80 -7.99 5.82
N ALA A 414 12.12 -6.71 6.03
CA ALA A 414 11.46 -5.89 7.05
C ALA A 414 9.94 -5.78 6.79
N MET A 415 9.51 -5.58 5.55
CA MET A 415 8.07 -5.57 5.20
C MET A 415 7.40 -6.93 5.50
N ALA A 416 8.05 -8.02 5.12
CA ALA A 416 7.54 -9.38 5.32
C ALA A 416 7.35 -9.68 6.81
N VAL A 417 8.38 -9.42 7.62
CA VAL A 417 8.38 -9.68 9.06
C VAL A 417 7.36 -8.80 9.79
N ILE A 418 7.26 -7.51 9.46
CA ILE A 418 6.22 -6.65 10.06
C ILE A 418 4.83 -7.13 9.66
N TRP A 419 4.64 -7.56 8.40
CA TRP A 419 3.35 -8.05 7.94
C TRP A 419 2.91 -9.33 8.67
N THR A 420 3.82 -10.29 8.86
CA THR A 420 3.52 -11.57 9.53
C THR A 420 3.45 -11.47 11.05
N HIS A 421 4.29 -10.64 11.69
CA HIS A 421 4.40 -10.57 13.16
C HIS A 421 3.64 -9.42 13.82
N ALA A 422 3.27 -8.35 13.09
CA ALA A 422 2.63 -7.17 13.68
C ALA A 422 1.15 -6.98 13.27
N GLY A 423 0.62 -7.74 12.30
CA GLY A 423 -0.80 -7.70 11.93
C GLY A 423 -1.31 -6.30 11.51
N LEU A 424 -0.44 -5.47 10.92
CA LEU A 424 -0.79 -4.10 10.53
C LEU A 424 -1.68 -4.08 9.29
N ARG A 425 -2.51 -3.04 9.13
CA ARG A 425 -3.10 -2.74 7.82
C ARG A 425 -1.98 -2.32 6.86
N GLN A 426 -2.13 -2.65 5.58
CA GLN A 426 -1.19 -2.25 4.52
C GLN A 426 -0.83 -0.75 4.57
N ASN A 427 -1.82 0.14 4.73
CA ASN A 427 -1.57 1.59 4.84
C ASN A 427 -0.89 2.01 6.16
N GLU A 428 -1.03 1.24 7.24
CA GLU A 428 -0.34 1.50 8.50
C GLU A 428 1.14 1.10 8.35
N LEU A 429 1.39 -0.10 7.80
CA LEU A 429 2.74 -0.62 7.54
C LEU A 429 3.54 0.33 6.63
N LEU A 430 2.97 0.75 5.50
CA LEU A 430 3.67 1.62 4.54
C LEU A 430 3.91 3.04 5.06
N ARG A 431 3.24 3.44 6.15
CA ARG A 431 3.37 4.77 6.77
C ARG A 431 4.18 4.76 8.06
N LEU A 432 4.76 3.62 8.46
CA LEU A 432 5.70 3.57 9.59
C LEU A 432 6.86 4.54 9.34
N THR A 433 7.30 5.24 10.39
CA THR A 433 8.45 6.14 10.37
C THR A 433 9.74 5.40 10.70
N THR A 434 10.91 6.02 10.52
CA THR A 434 12.20 5.39 10.88
C THR A 434 12.30 5.08 12.38
N GLU A 435 11.68 5.90 13.22
CA GLU A 435 11.65 5.74 14.69
C GLU A 435 10.46 4.90 15.18
N CYS A 436 9.91 4.03 14.31
CA CYS A 436 8.67 3.34 14.64
C CYS A 436 8.85 2.22 15.67
N VAL A 437 10.08 1.77 15.98
CA VAL A 437 10.32 0.64 16.89
C VAL A 437 11.25 1.05 18.03
N THR A 438 10.80 0.82 19.27
CA THR A 438 11.58 1.02 20.49
C THR A 438 11.75 -0.33 21.21
N PRO A 439 12.96 -0.76 21.60
CA PRO A 439 13.14 -2.02 22.33
C PRO A 439 12.51 -1.94 23.73
N GLN A 440 12.06 -3.08 24.26
CA GLN A 440 11.76 -3.21 25.69
C GLN A 440 13.05 -3.09 26.49
N SER A 441 13.18 -2.02 27.28
CA SER A 441 14.38 -1.73 28.09
C SER A 441 14.37 -2.39 29.47
N GLU A 442 13.20 -2.67 30.02
CA GLU A 442 13.00 -3.17 31.39
C GLU A 442 12.26 -4.49 31.40
N ASP A 443 12.49 -5.28 32.44
CA ASP A 443 11.77 -6.52 32.70
C ASP A 443 10.29 -6.21 33.01
N ILE A 444 9.37 -6.99 32.44
CA ILE A 444 7.95 -6.87 32.75
C ILE A 444 7.58 -7.98 33.74
N ILE A 445 7.13 -7.59 34.92
CA ILE A 445 6.62 -8.49 35.95
C ILE A 445 5.11 -8.67 35.70
N ARG A 446 4.68 -9.91 35.48
CA ARG A 446 3.27 -10.26 35.28
C ARG A 446 2.54 -10.40 36.61
N GLU A 447 1.20 -10.37 36.55
CA GLU A 447 0.35 -10.56 37.74
C GLU A 447 0.55 -11.93 38.41
N ASP A 448 0.98 -12.95 37.65
CA ASP A 448 1.31 -14.29 38.15
C ASP A 448 2.74 -14.41 38.73
N GLY A 449 3.49 -13.30 38.79
CA GLY A 449 4.88 -13.26 39.27
C GLY A 449 5.92 -13.70 38.25
N SER A 450 5.53 -14.13 37.04
CA SER A 450 6.48 -14.46 35.98
C SER A 450 7.10 -13.20 35.35
N VAL A 451 8.37 -13.30 34.93
CA VAL A 451 9.14 -12.19 34.37
C VAL A 451 9.30 -12.36 32.87
N VAL A 452 9.00 -11.31 32.10
CA VAL A 452 9.37 -11.18 30.69
C VAL A 452 10.67 -10.36 30.61
N PRO A 453 11.83 -10.98 30.31
CA PRO A 453 13.11 -10.29 30.32
C PRO A 453 13.15 -9.12 29.32
N ALA A 454 13.92 -8.08 29.65
CA ALA A 454 14.24 -6.98 28.76
C ALA A 454 14.79 -7.51 27.43
N GLY A 455 14.40 -6.87 26.33
CA GLY A 455 14.75 -7.29 24.97
C GLY A 455 13.93 -8.46 24.42
N THR A 456 12.93 -9.00 25.14
CA THR A 456 12.04 -10.05 24.59
C THR A 456 11.10 -9.50 23.51
N LEU A 457 10.56 -8.29 23.73
CA LEU A 457 9.67 -7.61 22.81
C LEU A 457 10.18 -6.22 22.42
N CYS A 458 9.51 -5.61 21.45
CA CYS A 458 9.65 -4.19 21.15
C CYS A 458 8.28 -3.53 21.00
N TYR A 459 8.25 -2.22 21.21
CA TYR A 459 7.09 -1.37 21.06
C TYR A 459 7.08 -0.75 19.67
N LEU A 460 6.01 -1.03 18.92
CA LEU A 460 5.81 -0.51 17.57
C LEU A 460 4.82 0.66 17.60
N ASN A 461 5.30 1.84 17.23
CA ASN A 461 4.53 3.07 17.06
C ASN A 461 3.78 3.03 15.72
N VAL A 462 2.48 2.76 15.77
CA VAL A 462 1.61 2.64 14.60
C VAL A 462 0.96 4.00 14.30
N PRO A 463 1.12 4.56 13.08
CA PRO A 463 0.55 5.84 12.73
C PRO A 463 -0.97 5.77 12.64
N ALA A 464 -1.64 6.92 12.78
CA ALA A 464 -3.10 7.01 12.77
C ALA A 464 -3.76 6.30 11.57
N GLY A 465 -4.81 5.53 11.88
CA GLY A 465 -5.61 4.67 11.01
C GLY A 465 -6.70 5.39 10.21
N LYS A 466 -7.57 4.61 9.53
CA LYS A 466 -8.79 5.15 8.90
C LYS A 466 -9.79 5.59 9.97
N THR A 467 -9.80 4.87 11.09
CA THR A 467 -10.76 5.00 12.19
C THR A 467 -10.08 5.02 13.56
N SER A 468 -8.76 4.86 13.62
CA SER A 468 -8.00 4.75 14.87
C SER A 468 -6.99 5.88 15.01
N LYS A 469 -6.81 6.36 16.24
CA LYS A 469 -5.71 7.26 16.60
C LYS A 469 -4.36 6.53 16.45
N ALA A 470 -3.26 7.28 16.44
CA ALA A 470 -1.94 6.67 16.57
C ALA A 470 -1.88 5.88 17.89
N PHE A 471 -1.24 4.73 17.88
CA PHE A 471 -1.18 3.84 19.05
C PHE A 471 0.12 3.05 19.05
N VAL A 472 0.49 2.56 20.23
CA VAL A 472 1.67 1.72 20.44
C VAL A 472 1.23 0.30 20.69
N LYS A 473 1.91 -0.69 20.10
CA LYS A 473 1.63 -2.10 20.37
C LYS A 473 2.91 -2.90 20.61
N PRO A 474 2.88 -3.88 21.54
CA PRO A 474 3.98 -4.81 21.71
C PRO A 474 4.01 -5.82 20.56
N VAL A 475 5.21 -6.09 20.05
CA VAL A 475 5.49 -7.12 19.03
C VAL A 475 6.82 -7.81 19.37
N SER A 476 7.07 -8.99 18.79
CA SER A 476 8.33 -9.70 19.02
C SER A 476 9.54 -8.88 18.60
N VAL A 477 10.64 -8.95 19.37
CA VAL A 477 11.91 -8.25 19.10
C VAL A 477 12.48 -8.57 17.71
N ILE A 478 12.07 -9.69 17.10
CA ILE A 478 12.45 -10.04 15.73
C ILE A 478 12.10 -8.92 14.73
N VAL A 479 11.01 -8.20 14.97
CA VAL A 479 10.60 -7.05 14.15
C VAL A 479 11.69 -5.98 14.18
N LYS A 480 12.23 -5.66 15.37
CA LYS A 480 13.31 -4.69 15.54
C LYS A 480 14.55 -5.11 14.75
N LYS A 481 14.96 -6.39 14.85
CA LYS A 481 16.13 -6.91 14.13
C LYS A 481 16.08 -6.60 12.63
N TYR A 482 14.97 -6.92 11.96
CA TYR A 482 14.86 -6.68 10.51
C TYR A 482 14.65 -5.21 10.16
N VAL A 483 14.00 -4.43 11.03
CA VAL A 483 13.94 -2.97 10.88
C VAL A 483 15.34 -2.36 10.94
N ASP A 484 16.17 -2.76 11.90
CA ASP A 484 17.54 -2.27 12.05
C ASP A 484 18.42 -2.67 10.84
N ILE A 485 18.30 -3.91 10.34
CA ILE A 485 19.01 -4.36 9.12
C ILE A 485 18.66 -3.47 7.93
N TRP A 486 17.38 -3.10 7.77
CA TRP A 486 16.98 -2.19 6.70
C TRP A 486 17.50 -0.77 6.95
N LEU A 487 17.32 -0.22 8.15
CA LEU A 487 17.76 1.13 8.50
C LEU A 487 19.27 1.32 8.29
N ASN A 488 20.08 0.30 8.56
CA ASN A 488 21.53 0.34 8.37
C ASN A 488 21.97 0.55 6.92
N ILE A 489 21.19 0.07 5.94
CA ILE A 489 21.52 0.23 4.50
C ILE A 489 20.58 1.20 3.78
N ARG A 490 19.54 1.69 4.47
CA ARG A 490 18.57 2.62 3.90
C ARG A 490 19.30 3.91 3.51
N PRO A 491 19.12 4.42 2.28
CA PRO A 491 19.75 5.67 1.87
C PRO A 491 19.38 6.83 2.81
N VAL A 492 20.40 7.56 3.27
CA VAL A 492 20.28 8.60 4.31
C VAL A 492 19.68 9.90 3.76
N ASP A 493 20.03 10.27 2.52
CA ASP A 493 19.67 11.53 1.87
C ASP A 493 18.24 11.56 1.30
N GLN A 494 17.33 10.83 1.93
CA GLN A 494 15.94 10.77 1.52
C GLN A 494 15.12 11.90 2.16
N ALA A 495 14.58 12.78 1.32
CA ALA A 495 13.75 13.90 1.74
C ALA A 495 12.54 13.45 2.58
N LYS A 496 12.13 14.27 3.54
CA LYS A 496 10.89 14.07 4.30
C LYS A 496 9.70 14.18 3.35
N LEU A 497 8.73 13.29 3.51
CA LEU A 497 7.50 13.26 2.71
C LEU A 497 6.32 13.69 3.59
N ASN A 498 5.35 14.36 2.97
CA ASN A 498 4.12 14.72 3.67
C ASN A 498 3.30 13.46 3.93
N ASP A 499 2.90 13.29 5.18
CA ASP A 499 1.96 12.26 5.57
C ASP A 499 0.54 12.62 5.12
N ASP A 500 -0.12 11.68 4.43
CA ASP A 500 -1.42 11.92 3.81
C ASP A 500 -2.57 12.03 4.82
N ARG A 501 -2.32 11.70 6.10
CA ARG A 501 -3.33 11.79 7.16
C ARG A 501 -3.08 12.91 8.16
N THR A 502 -1.83 13.13 8.55
CA THR A 502 -1.48 14.15 9.55
C THR A 502 -1.02 15.45 8.89
N GLY A 503 -0.56 15.41 7.63
CA GLY A 503 0.08 16.55 6.96
C GLY A 503 1.53 16.79 7.38
N GLU A 504 2.03 16.05 8.38
CA GLU A 504 3.39 16.20 8.90
C GLU A 504 4.45 15.73 7.91
N LYS A 505 5.62 16.37 7.95
CA LYS A 505 6.79 15.94 7.17
C LYS A 505 7.53 14.84 7.92
N VAL A 506 7.40 13.60 7.44
CA VAL A 506 7.99 12.42 8.09
C VAL A 506 9.01 11.72 7.19
N ARG A 507 9.93 10.97 7.81
CA ARG A 507 10.79 10.00 7.10
C ARG A 507 10.13 8.64 7.23
N TYR A 508 9.58 8.12 6.14
CA TYR A 508 9.02 6.78 6.16
C TYR A 508 10.13 5.73 6.28
N LEU A 509 9.85 4.69 7.07
CA LEU A 509 10.66 3.47 7.14
C LEU A 509 10.83 2.91 5.73
N PHE A 510 9.71 2.73 5.01
CA PHE A 510 9.68 2.17 3.66
C PHE A 510 9.73 3.26 2.59
N GLN A 511 10.86 3.95 2.52
CA GLN A 511 11.18 4.91 1.48
C GLN A 511 12.46 4.48 0.75
N TYR A 512 12.42 4.47 -0.57
CA TYR A 512 13.57 4.13 -1.41
C TYR A 512 13.55 4.98 -2.67
N ARG A 513 14.71 5.48 -3.12
CA ARG A 513 14.83 6.35 -4.30
C ARG A 513 13.98 7.62 -4.20
N GLY A 514 13.90 8.19 -3.00
CA GLY A 514 13.13 9.41 -2.73
C GLY A 514 11.61 9.22 -2.76
N LYS A 515 11.12 7.98 -2.84
CA LYS A 515 9.69 7.66 -2.97
C LYS A 515 9.22 6.72 -1.86
N PRO A 516 7.94 6.85 -1.43
CA PRO A 516 7.34 5.83 -0.60
C PRO A 516 7.19 4.54 -1.41
N ALA A 517 7.26 3.40 -0.75
CA ALA A 517 6.96 2.12 -1.36
C ALA A 517 5.56 2.13 -2.00
N GLY A 518 5.44 1.45 -3.15
CA GLY A 518 4.19 1.39 -3.89
C GLY A 518 3.07 0.76 -3.07
N SER A 519 1.84 1.28 -3.20
CA SER A 519 0.69 0.82 -2.41
C SER A 519 0.53 -0.69 -2.47
N ASP A 520 0.66 -1.29 -3.65
CA ASP A 520 0.39 -2.71 -3.86
C ASP A 520 1.59 -3.64 -3.62
N VAL A 521 2.71 -3.13 -3.07
CA VAL A 521 3.95 -3.90 -2.88
C VAL A 521 3.74 -5.17 -2.05
N ILE A 522 2.90 -5.11 -1.01
CA ILE A 522 2.65 -6.28 -0.17
C ILE A 522 1.96 -7.39 -0.98
N ASN A 523 0.87 -7.04 -1.69
CA ASN A 523 0.06 -8.04 -2.41
C ASN A 523 0.70 -8.51 -3.71
N ARG A 524 1.47 -7.66 -4.40
CA ARG A 524 2.04 -7.97 -5.73
C ARG A 524 3.51 -8.34 -5.70
N THR A 525 4.18 -8.20 -4.57
CA THR A 525 5.62 -8.49 -4.46
C THR A 525 5.92 -9.32 -3.22
N VAL A 526 5.67 -8.80 -2.01
CA VAL A 526 6.05 -9.48 -0.76
C VAL A 526 5.36 -10.84 -0.62
N ILE A 527 4.03 -10.89 -0.77
CA ILE A 527 3.26 -12.14 -0.65
C ILE A 527 3.70 -13.18 -1.70
N PRO A 528 3.76 -12.85 -3.01
CA PRO A 528 4.27 -13.78 -4.02
C PRO A 528 5.68 -14.32 -3.74
N VAL A 529 6.60 -13.47 -3.27
CA VAL A 529 7.96 -13.88 -2.90
C VAL A 529 7.95 -14.85 -1.72
N LEU A 530 7.13 -14.57 -0.69
CA LEU A 530 6.97 -15.48 0.45
C LEU A 530 6.35 -16.82 0.05
N CYS A 531 5.32 -16.80 -0.79
CA CYS A 531 4.71 -18.01 -1.33
C CYS A 531 5.71 -18.85 -2.10
N ALA A 532 6.48 -18.24 -3.01
CA ALA A 532 7.52 -18.92 -3.78
C ALA A 532 8.57 -19.56 -2.85
N ARG A 533 9.06 -18.81 -1.85
CA ARG A 533 10.04 -19.32 -0.87
C ARG A 533 9.50 -20.48 -0.03
N ALA A 534 8.21 -20.45 0.30
CA ALA A 534 7.55 -21.48 1.08
C ALA A 534 7.12 -22.71 0.24
N GLY A 535 7.30 -22.68 -1.09
CA GLY A 535 6.76 -23.70 -1.99
C GLY A 535 5.22 -23.73 -1.98
N LEU A 536 4.58 -22.57 -1.86
CA LEU A 536 3.14 -22.41 -1.74
C LEU A 536 2.55 -21.70 -2.97
N PRO A 537 1.30 -22.02 -3.35
CA PRO A 537 0.52 -21.18 -4.26
C PRO A 537 0.22 -19.81 -3.65
N VAL A 538 -0.13 -18.84 -4.51
CA VAL A 538 -0.57 -17.49 -4.09
C VAL A 538 -2.04 -17.44 -3.62
N GLU A 539 -2.69 -18.60 -3.58
CA GLU A 539 -4.07 -18.80 -3.13
C GLU A 539 -4.13 -20.00 -2.18
N ASP A 540 -5.06 -20.00 -1.24
CA ASP A 540 -5.35 -21.13 -0.34
C ASP A 540 -6.84 -21.52 -0.44
N SER A 541 -7.37 -22.30 0.51
CA SER A 541 -8.78 -22.69 0.50
C SER A 541 -9.76 -21.50 0.55
N GLY A 542 -9.31 -20.34 1.07
CA GLY A 542 -10.05 -19.09 1.13
C GLY A 542 -9.87 -18.16 -0.08
N GLY A 543 -9.14 -18.62 -1.10
CA GLY A 543 -8.81 -17.89 -2.34
C GLY A 543 -7.48 -17.14 -2.24
N ALA A 544 -7.32 -16.06 -3.02
CA ALA A 544 -6.07 -15.30 -3.06
C ALA A 544 -5.60 -14.82 -1.68
N ILE A 545 -4.31 -15.00 -1.41
CA ILE A 545 -3.64 -14.52 -0.20
C ILE A 545 -3.44 -13.01 -0.35
N THR A 546 -3.87 -12.24 0.66
CA THR A 546 -3.78 -10.78 0.63
C THR A 546 -3.32 -10.22 1.97
N SER A 547 -2.83 -8.99 1.96
CA SER A 547 -2.35 -8.28 3.15
C SER A 547 -3.44 -8.20 4.23
N HIS A 548 -4.69 -7.96 3.84
CA HIS A 548 -5.83 -7.91 4.75
C HIS A 548 -6.11 -9.27 5.39
N ARG A 549 -6.07 -10.36 4.62
CA ARG A 549 -6.21 -11.72 5.16
C ARG A 549 -5.08 -12.08 6.13
N GLY A 550 -3.84 -11.67 5.84
CA GLY A 550 -2.72 -11.85 6.78
C GLY A 550 -2.94 -11.16 8.13
N ARG A 551 -3.52 -9.95 8.14
CA ARG A 551 -3.92 -9.29 9.39
C ARG A 551 -4.99 -10.07 10.16
N VAL A 552 -6.00 -10.59 9.46
CA VAL A 552 -7.05 -11.44 10.04
C VAL A 552 -6.43 -12.71 10.65
N SER A 553 -5.50 -13.35 9.95
CA SER A 553 -4.77 -14.52 10.43
C SER A 553 -3.93 -14.23 11.68
N ALA A 554 -3.16 -13.14 11.69
CA ALA A 554 -2.36 -12.76 12.85
C ALA A 554 -3.25 -12.53 14.09
N LEU A 555 -4.38 -11.83 13.93
CA LEU A 555 -5.33 -11.60 15.01
C LEU A 555 -6.02 -12.89 15.49
N THR A 556 -6.45 -13.74 14.56
CA THR A 556 -7.07 -15.03 14.89
C THR A 556 -6.08 -15.96 15.59
N ALA A 557 -4.80 -15.96 15.19
CA ALA A 557 -3.75 -16.74 15.84
C ALA A 557 -3.55 -16.31 17.30
N LEU A 558 -3.47 -15.00 17.57
CA LEU A 558 -3.38 -14.47 18.94
C LEU A 558 -4.62 -14.79 19.79
N ALA A 559 -5.82 -14.71 19.19
CA ALA A 559 -7.08 -15.05 19.85
C ALA A 559 -7.26 -16.56 20.12
N SER A 560 -6.52 -17.42 19.41
CA SER A 560 -6.62 -18.87 19.54
C SER A 560 -5.70 -19.44 20.63
N VAL A 561 -4.80 -18.64 21.20
CA VAL A 561 -3.89 -19.08 22.26
C VAL A 561 -4.68 -19.34 23.55
N PRO A 562 -4.60 -20.54 24.15
CA PRO A 562 -5.20 -20.81 25.46
C PRO A 562 -4.63 -19.86 26.51
N GLN A 563 -5.49 -19.21 27.31
CA GLN A 563 -5.08 -18.15 28.26
C GLN A 563 -4.31 -17.00 27.60
N GLY A 564 -4.55 -16.76 26.31
CA GLY A 564 -3.99 -15.64 25.56
C GLY A 564 -4.72 -14.32 25.82
N MET A 565 -4.57 -13.38 24.89
CA MET A 565 -5.13 -12.03 25.02
C MET A 565 -6.66 -12.05 25.06
N SER A 566 -7.25 -11.30 25.99
CA SER A 566 -8.68 -11.00 26.04
C SER A 566 -9.14 -10.21 24.81
N LEU A 567 -10.46 -10.17 24.55
CA LEU A 567 -11.02 -9.40 23.45
C LEU A 567 -10.67 -7.90 23.54
N TYR A 568 -10.60 -7.35 24.75
CA TYR A 568 -10.22 -5.97 24.99
C TYR A 568 -8.74 -5.72 24.64
N GLU A 569 -7.84 -6.59 25.07
CA GLU A 569 -6.41 -6.49 24.73
C GLU A 569 -6.18 -6.67 23.23
N LEU A 570 -6.88 -7.59 22.57
CA LEU A 570 -6.87 -7.74 21.11
C LEU A 570 -7.40 -6.50 20.40
N MET A 571 -8.43 -5.84 20.95
CA MET A 571 -8.94 -4.57 20.44
C MET A 571 -7.86 -3.47 20.51
N GLN A 572 -7.15 -3.36 21.63
CA GLN A 572 -6.03 -2.41 21.78
C GLN A 572 -4.86 -2.74 20.85
N TRP A 573 -4.44 -4.01 20.79
CA TRP A 573 -3.34 -4.48 19.94
C TRP A 573 -3.62 -4.32 18.44
N SER A 574 -4.89 -4.43 18.04
CA SER A 574 -5.33 -4.19 16.66
C SER A 574 -5.59 -2.72 16.33
N GLY A 575 -5.64 -1.84 17.34
CA GLY A 575 -6.01 -0.44 17.17
C GLY A 575 -7.44 -0.28 16.67
N HIS A 576 -8.38 -1.06 17.19
CA HIS A 576 -9.80 -0.94 16.88
C HIS A 576 -10.49 -0.03 17.89
N SER A 577 -11.41 0.82 17.41
CA SER A 577 -12.18 1.72 18.27
C SER A 577 -13.41 1.06 18.91
N SER A 578 -13.80 -0.13 18.45
CA SER A 578 -14.95 -0.86 18.96
C SER A 578 -14.68 -2.37 19.00
N PRO A 579 -15.21 -3.09 19.99
CA PRO A 579 -15.10 -4.55 20.07
C PRO A 579 -15.73 -5.25 18.85
N GLN A 580 -16.83 -4.70 18.32
CA GLN A 580 -17.49 -5.20 17.11
C GLN A 580 -16.52 -5.26 15.91
N SER A 581 -15.66 -4.25 15.77
CA SER A 581 -14.64 -4.24 14.73
C SER A 581 -13.59 -5.32 14.92
N THR A 582 -13.29 -5.73 16.16
CA THR A 582 -12.37 -6.81 16.47
C THR A 582 -12.98 -8.17 16.19
N LEU A 583 -14.26 -8.36 16.53
CA LEU A 583 -15.01 -9.56 16.17
C LEU A 583 -15.07 -9.76 14.64
N HIS A 584 -14.93 -8.69 13.85
CA HIS A 584 -14.80 -8.80 12.39
C HIS A 584 -13.56 -9.54 11.88
N TYR A 585 -12.55 -9.71 12.73
CA TYR A 585 -11.25 -10.27 12.39
C TYR A 585 -10.97 -11.60 13.12
N ILE A 586 -11.83 -12.05 14.03
CA ILE A 586 -11.62 -13.26 14.81
C ILE A 586 -12.53 -14.36 14.28
N ARG A 587 -11.93 -15.50 13.91
CA ARG A 587 -12.67 -16.74 13.64
C ARG A 587 -12.52 -17.68 14.83
N ILE A 588 -13.61 -17.94 15.55
CA ILE A 588 -13.63 -18.99 16.57
C ILE A 588 -13.70 -20.34 15.84
N ARG A 589 -12.80 -21.27 16.18
CA ARG A 589 -12.86 -22.63 15.63
C ARG A 589 -14.01 -23.39 16.28
N PRO A 590 -14.77 -24.20 15.54
CA PRO A 590 -15.79 -25.06 16.13
C PRO A 590 -15.22 -25.96 17.25
N THR A 591 -14.01 -26.47 17.09
CA THR A 591 -13.32 -27.28 18.11
C THR A 591 -12.94 -26.48 19.36
N GLN A 592 -12.51 -25.23 19.19
CA GLN A 592 -12.21 -24.33 20.31
C GLN A 592 -13.50 -23.93 21.06
N LEU A 593 -14.59 -23.67 20.32
CA LEU A 593 -15.90 -23.42 20.90
C LEU A 593 -16.38 -24.65 21.68
N ALA A 594 -16.26 -25.85 21.10
CA ALA A 594 -16.60 -27.10 21.77
C ALA A 594 -15.75 -27.33 23.03
N ALA A 595 -14.43 -27.12 22.97
CA ALA A 595 -13.55 -27.25 24.13
C ALA A 595 -13.86 -26.20 25.22
N SER A 596 -14.16 -24.97 24.82
CA SER A 596 -14.56 -23.90 25.75
C SER A 596 -15.92 -24.18 26.38
N PHE A 597 -16.85 -24.71 25.59
CA PHE A 597 -18.14 -25.20 26.07
C PHE A 597 -17.95 -26.32 27.08
N VAL A 598 -17.21 -27.39 26.75
CA VAL A 598 -16.91 -28.50 27.69
C VAL A 598 -16.24 -28.00 28.97
N LYS A 599 -15.35 -27.00 28.89
CA LYS A 599 -14.76 -26.39 30.08
C LYS A 599 -15.81 -25.65 30.94
N ALA A 600 -16.70 -24.88 30.32
CA ALA A 600 -17.78 -24.17 31.00
C ALA A 600 -18.84 -25.13 31.57
N ASP A 601 -19.15 -26.18 30.82
CA ASP A 601 -20.07 -27.26 31.16
C ASP A 601 -19.55 -28.08 32.35
N ARG A 602 -18.24 -28.37 32.40
CA ARG A 602 -17.59 -28.95 33.60
C ARG A 602 -17.71 -28.06 34.84
N ILE A 603 -17.69 -26.73 34.69
CA ILE A 603 -17.91 -25.80 35.81
C ILE A 603 -19.38 -25.79 36.24
N ALA A 604 -20.33 -25.93 35.30
CA ALA A 604 -21.73 -26.13 35.62
C ALA A 604 -21.96 -27.47 36.35
N HIS A 605 -21.25 -28.53 35.96
CA HIS A 605 -21.30 -29.85 36.60
C HIS A 605 -20.49 -29.96 37.91
N MET A 606 -19.57 -29.04 38.21
CA MET A 606 -18.91 -28.95 39.51
C MET A 606 -19.87 -28.55 40.64
N ILE A 607 -21.08 -28.12 40.31
CA ILE A 607 -22.19 -27.91 41.25
C ILE A 607 -23.36 -28.75 40.71
N SER A 608 -23.27 -30.08 40.83
CA SER A 608 -24.44 -30.93 40.59
C SER A 608 -25.38 -30.81 41.80
N VAL A 609 -26.60 -30.37 41.54
CA VAL A 609 -27.68 -30.32 42.53
C VAL A 609 -28.48 -31.60 42.38
N LEU A 610 -28.41 -32.47 43.39
CA LEU A 610 -29.28 -33.63 43.51
C LEU A 610 -30.59 -33.18 44.14
N VAL A 611 -31.66 -33.16 43.36
CA VAL A 611 -33.01 -32.89 43.85
C VAL A 611 -33.68 -34.23 44.13
N ASP A 612 -34.15 -34.44 45.36
CA ASP A 612 -35.03 -35.57 45.64
C ASP A 612 -36.44 -35.22 45.18
N HIS A 613 -36.94 -35.94 44.18
CA HIS A 613 -38.21 -35.67 43.50
C HIS A 613 -39.37 -36.45 44.09
N ASP A 614 -39.22 -37.05 45.27
CA ASP A 614 -40.29 -37.80 45.93
C ASP A 614 -41.12 -36.86 46.83
N PRO A 615 -42.34 -36.46 46.42
CA PRO A 615 -43.19 -35.56 47.20
C PRO A 615 -43.71 -36.21 48.50
N GLU A 616 -43.66 -37.54 48.64
CA GLU A 616 -44.07 -38.25 49.87
C GLU A 616 -42.91 -38.48 50.86
N ALA A 617 -41.66 -38.32 50.42
CA ALA A 617 -40.46 -38.50 51.26
C ALA A 617 -39.98 -37.21 51.96
N VAL A 618 -40.69 -36.08 51.80
CA VAL A 618 -40.40 -34.83 52.50
C VAL A 618 -40.84 -34.95 53.97
N SER A 619 -40.05 -35.69 54.75
CA SER A 619 -40.08 -35.57 56.20
C SER A 619 -39.53 -34.19 56.59
N PRO A 620 -40.08 -33.50 57.61
CA PRO A 620 -39.52 -32.25 58.12
C PRO A 620 -38.05 -32.36 58.61
N THR A 621 -37.50 -33.57 58.66
CA THR A 621 -36.14 -33.85 59.13
C THR A 621 -35.13 -34.21 58.03
N ASP A 622 -35.54 -34.43 56.76
CA ASP A 622 -34.63 -34.85 55.68
C ASP A 622 -34.50 -33.78 54.57
N PRO A 623 -33.27 -33.49 54.08
CA PRO A 623 -33.03 -32.44 53.09
C PRO A 623 -33.45 -32.89 51.69
N ALA A 624 -34.27 -32.07 51.03
CA ALA A 624 -34.77 -32.29 49.65
C ALA A 624 -33.74 -31.97 48.55
N THR A 625 -32.59 -31.38 48.91
CA THR A 625 -31.58 -30.90 47.96
C THR A 625 -30.18 -31.15 48.50
N TYR A 626 -29.35 -31.82 47.72
CA TYR A 626 -27.94 -32.06 48.05
C TYR A 626 -27.05 -31.40 46.97
N TYR A 627 -26.11 -30.56 47.39
CA TYR A 627 -25.12 -29.95 46.51
C TYR A 627 -23.83 -30.77 46.56
N ASP A 628 -23.36 -31.28 45.43
CA ASP A 628 -22.08 -32.01 45.37
C ASP A 628 -20.90 -31.04 45.52
N LEU A 629 -20.02 -31.30 46.49
CA LEU A 629 -18.81 -30.52 46.77
C LEU A 629 -17.53 -31.27 46.38
N GLY A 630 -17.62 -32.38 45.65
CA GLY A 630 -16.49 -33.26 45.33
C GLY A 630 -16.47 -34.50 46.22
N GLU A 631 -15.81 -34.44 47.37
CA GLU A 631 -15.67 -35.58 48.32
C GLU A 631 -16.84 -35.69 49.32
N SER A 632 -17.80 -34.76 49.26
CA SER A 632 -18.93 -34.67 50.20
C SER A 632 -20.12 -33.94 49.55
N PHE A 633 -21.29 -34.06 50.16
CA PHE A 633 -22.53 -33.39 49.77
C PHE A 633 -22.92 -32.33 50.82
N CYS A 634 -23.36 -31.15 50.39
CA CYS A 634 -23.99 -30.17 51.27
C CYS A 634 -25.52 -30.32 51.24
N MET A 635 -26.10 -30.48 52.42
CA MET A 635 -27.54 -30.62 52.67
C MET A 635 -28.24 -29.27 52.92
N ASN A 636 -27.51 -28.16 52.93
CA ASN A 636 -28.09 -26.84 53.14
C ASN A 636 -28.81 -26.36 51.86
N PRO A 637 -30.14 -26.18 51.86
CA PRO A 637 -30.89 -25.75 50.67
C PRO A 637 -30.45 -24.38 50.15
N PHE A 638 -29.84 -23.55 51.01
CA PHE A 638 -29.34 -22.21 50.71
C PHE A 638 -27.81 -22.15 50.56
N TRP A 639 -27.15 -23.25 50.17
CA TRP A 639 -25.70 -23.31 50.00
C TRP A 639 -25.12 -22.16 49.15
N SER A 640 -25.82 -21.75 48.08
CA SER A 640 -25.41 -20.65 47.19
C SER A 640 -25.22 -19.31 47.93
N SER A 641 -25.97 -19.09 49.00
CA SER A 641 -25.89 -17.91 49.88
C SER A 641 -25.22 -18.19 51.23
N CYS A 642 -24.69 -19.40 51.46
CA CYS A 642 -24.05 -19.76 52.72
C CYS A 642 -22.73 -19.00 52.91
N PRO A 643 -22.55 -18.25 54.02
CA PRO A 643 -21.31 -17.50 54.29
C PRO A 643 -20.10 -18.42 54.57
N HIS A 644 -20.34 -19.69 54.88
CA HIS A 644 -19.31 -20.69 55.20
C HIS A 644 -19.06 -21.71 54.08
N ARG A 645 -19.54 -21.46 52.85
CA ARG A 645 -19.50 -22.42 51.71
C ARG A 645 -18.10 -22.88 51.26
N MET A 646 -17.03 -22.30 51.81
CA MET A 646 -15.63 -22.67 51.56
C MET A 646 -15.01 -23.50 52.70
N ALA A 647 -15.76 -23.80 53.78
CA ALA A 647 -15.28 -24.49 54.98
C ALA A 647 -16.28 -25.57 55.45
N CYS A 648 -16.69 -26.45 54.55
CA CYS A 648 -17.82 -27.38 54.79
C CYS A 648 -17.48 -28.61 55.65
N ILE A 649 -16.21 -29.02 55.77
CA ILE A 649 -15.84 -30.31 56.40
C ILE A 649 -16.35 -30.45 57.85
N GLY A 650 -16.37 -29.35 58.62
CA GLY A 650 -16.87 -29.33 60.00
C GLY A 650 -18.30 -28.82 60.16
N CYS A 651 -19.06 -28.68 59.07
CA CYS A 651 -20.43 -28.17 59.08
C CYS A 651 -21.44 -29.32 59.28
N ASP A 652 -22.44 -29.13 60.14
CA ASP A 652 -23.48 -30.14 60.40
C ASP A 652 -24.32 -30.48 59.15
N PHE A 653 -24.33 -29.59 58.15
CA PHE A 653 -24.98 -29.83 56.87
C PHE A 653 -24.10 -30.60 55.86
N ASN A 654 -22.89 -31.01 56.24
CA ASN A 654 -21.98 -31.74 55.35
C ASN A 654 -22.13 -33.26 55.52
N LEU A 655 -22.27 -33.96 54.40
CA LEU A 655 -22.38 -35.42 54.34
C LEU A 655 -21.22 -35.97 53.52
N LEU A 656 -20.29 -36.70 54.14
CA LEU A 656 -19.18 -37.32 53.41
C LEU A 656 -19.67 -38.42 52.46
N LYS A 657 -19.08 -38.52 51.26
CA LYS A 657 -19.49 -39.52 50.25
C LYS A 657 -19.15 -40.96 50.65
N ASP A 658 -18.09 -41.15 51.44
CA ASP A 658 -17.68 -42.46 51.96
C ASP A 658 -18.62 -43.02 53.05
N SER A 659 -19.55 -42.21 53.56
CA SER A 659 -20.60 -42.69 54.46
C SER A 659 -21.55 -43.63 53.72
N ALA A 660 -22.16 -44.58 54.45
CA ALA A 660 -23.14 -45.50 53.88
C ALA A 660 -24.30 -44.78 53.17
N ARG A 661 -24.69 -43.59 53.66
CA ARG A 661 -25.71 -42.74 53.03
C ARG A 661 -25.17 -41.99 51.81
N GLY A 662 -23.93 -41.49 51.86
CA GLY A 662 -23.25 -40.86 50.73
C GLY A 662 -23.09 -41.79 49.53
N LEU A 663 -22.65 -43.04 49.76
CA LEU A 663 -22.51 -44.06 48.72
C LEU A 663 -23.83 -44.42 48.05
N MET A 664 -24.92 -44.47 48.83
CA MET A 664 -26.26 -44.75 48.30
C MET A 664 -26.82 -43.56 47.50
N LEU A 665 -26.53 -42.31 47.90
CA LEU A 665 -26.88 -41.11 47.13
C LEU A 665 -26.08 -41.03 45.81
N GLU A 666 -24.80 -41.39 45.83
CA GLU A 666 -23.96 -41.45 44.63
C GLU A 666 -24.45 -42.54 43.67
N SER A 667 -24.86 -43.70 44.20
CA SER A 667 -25.47 -44.78 43.43
C SER A 667 -26.81 -44.36 42.81
N LYS A 668 -27.68 -43.68 43.57
CA LYS A 668 -28.96 -43.14 43.09
C LYS A 668 -28.75 -42.15 41.93
N THR A 669 -27.75 -41.29 42.06
CA THR A 669 -27.37 -40.30 41.03
C THR A 669 -26.89 -40.99 39.75
N SER A 670 -26.01 -41.98 39.90
CA SER A 670 -25.43 -42.72 38.76
C SER A 670 -26.50 -43.50 37.99
N ILE A 671 -27.47 -44.11 38.70
CA ILE A 671 -28.59 -44.85 38.10
C ILE A 671 -29.55 -43.91 37.34
N ARG A 672 -29.88 -42.74 37.89
CA ARG A 672 -30.70 -41.73 37.19
C ARG A 672 -30.04 -41.24 35.91
N ARG A 673 -28.72 -41.02 35.95
CA ARG A 673 -27.95 -40.63 34.77
C ARG A 673 -28.04 -41.66 33.65
N TYR A 674 -28.04 -42.96 33.97
CA TYR A 674 -28.25 -44.01 32.98
C TYR A 674 -29.64 -43.94 32.32
N LEU A 675 -30.69 -43.62 33.09
CA LEU A 675 -32.06 -43.48 32.55
C LEU A 675 -32.23 -42.26 31.63
N GLU A 676 -31.46 -41.18 31.86
CA GLU A 676 -31.60 -39.91 31.15
C GLU A 676 -30.66 -39.77 29.96
N GLU A 677 -29.40 -40.19 30.09
CA GLU A 677 -28.35 -39.93 29.10
C GLU A 677 -28.07 -41.11 28.17
N VAL A 678 -28.40 -42.35 28.57
CA VAL A 678 -28.11 -43.56 27.80
C VAL A 678 -29.38 -44.07 27.11
N PRO A 679 -29.35 -44.30 25.78
CA PRO A 679 -30.49 -44.89 25.07
C PRO A 679 -30.58 -46.39 25.42
N LEU A 680 -31.32 -46.70 26.49
CA LEU A 680 -31.54 -48.05 26.98
C LEU A 680 -32.63 -48.78 26.17
N THR A 681 -32.45 -50.08 25.97
CA THR A 681 -33.52 -50.96 25.49
C THR A 681 -34.64 -51.07 26.54
N PRO A 682 -35.86 -51.49 26.17
CA PRO A 682 -36.97 -51.63 27.14
C PRO A 682 -36.63 -52.52 28.34
N ASP A 683 -35.89 -53.61 28.12
CA ASP A 683 -35.50 -54.55 29.17
C ASP A 683 -34.42 -53.95 30.09
N GLU A 684 -33.42 -53.27 29.53
CA GLU A 684 -32.41 -52.55 30.31
C GLU A 684 -33.03 -51.41 31.14
N LYS A 685 -33.99 -50.68 30.56
CA LYS A 685 -34.71 -49.62 31.27
C LYS A 685 -35.50 -50.18 32.45
N ALA A 686 -36.19 -51.32 32.28
CA ALA A 686 -36.92 -51.97 33.36
C ALA A 686 -36.01 -52.43 34.52
N ILE A 687 -34.81 -52.91 34.20
CA ILE A 687 -33.80 -53.30 35.21
C ILE A 687 -33.34 -52.07 36.00
N VAL A 688 -32.97 -51.00 35.29
CA VAL A 688 -32.47 -49.77 35.90
C VAL A 688 -33.56 -49.08 36.74
N GLU A 689 -34.83 -49.12 36.31
CA GLU A 689 -36.01 -48.67 37.08
C GLU A 689 -36.31 -49.55 38.30
N GLN A 690 -35.89 -50.81 38.31
CA GLN A 690 -36.01 -51.67 39.49
C GLN A 690 -34.88 -51.40 40.49
N ASP A 691 -33.67 -51.14 40.00
CA ASP A 691 -32.51 -50.87 40.84
C ASP A 691 -32.61 -49.50 41.54
N ILE A 692 -33.19 -48.49 40.88
CA ILE A 692 -33.49 -47.20 41.54
C ILE A 692 -34.45 -47.39 42.73
N LYS A 693 -35.49 -48.22 42.59
CA LYS A 693 -36.43 -48.54 43.69
C LYS A 693 -35.75 -49.25 44.85
N LYS A 694 -34.80 -50.16 44.58
CA LYS A 694 -34.03 -50.86 45.62
C LYS A 694 -33.10 -49.90 46.38
N VAL A 695 -32.45 -48.98 45.66
CA VAL A 695 -31.60 -47.94 46.26
C VAL A 695 -32.42 -46.98 47.11
N GLU A 696 -33.62 -46.59 46.66
CA GLU A 696 -34.55 -45.76 47.45
C GLU A 696 -35.00 -46.47 48.74
N GLN A 697 -35.33 -47.78 48.67
CA GLN A 697 -35.62 -48.58 49.86
C GLN A 697 -34.42 -48.71 50.82
N ALA A 698 -33.20 -48.78 50.28
CA ALA A 698 -31.98 -48.83 51.10
C ALA A 698 -31.73 -47.48 51.80
N LEU A 699 -31.93 -46.36 51.10
CA LEU A 699 -31.85 -45.01 51.67
C LEU A 699 -32.87 -44.82 52.81
N ALA A 700 -34.11 -45.26 52.63
CA ALA A 700 -35.16 -45.21 53.66
C ALA A 700 -34.86 -46.08 54.90
N LYS A 701 -34.06 -47.15 54.77
CA LYS A 701 -33.61 -47.97 55.90
C LYS A 701 -32.45 -47.34 56.67
N LEU A 702 -31.63 -46.53 55.99
CA LEU A 702 -30.48 -45.85 56.60
C LEU A 702 -30.90 -44.62 57.41
N THR A 703 -32.01 -43.96 57.07
CA THR A 703 -32.64 -42.90 57.89
C THR A 703 -33.25 -43.42 59.19
N GLY A 704 -33.79 -44.65 59.20
CA GLY A 704 -34.45 -45.23 60.38
C GLY A 704 -33.51 -45.76 61.49
N LYS A 705 -32.19 -45.75 61.28
CA LYS A 705 -31.19 -46.30 62.22
C LYS A 705 -30.42 -45.26 63.04
N SER A 706 -30.62 -43.96 62.82
CA SER A 706 -29.95 -42.88 63.55
C SER A 706 -30.72 -42.43 64.79
N GLY A 707 -31.06 -43.39 65.65
CA GLY A 707 -31.74 -43.18 66.94
C GLY A 707 -31.36 -44.28 67.90
N GLY A 708 -30.08 -44.30 68.31
CA GLY A 708 -29.50 -45.22 69.27
C GLY A 708 -28.19 -44.67 69.79
#